data_AF-A0A1X1V2M2-F1
#
_entry.id   AF-A0A1X1V2M2-F1
#
_cell.length_a   1.000
_cell.length_b   1.000
_cell.length_c   1.000
_cell.angle_alpha   90.00
_cell.angle_beta   90.00
_cell.angle_gamma   90.00
#
_symmetry.space_group_name_H-M   'P 1'
#
loop_
_entity.id
_entity.type
_entity.pdbx_description
1 polymer ?
#
loop_
_entity_poly.entity_id
_entity_poly.type
_entity_poly.pdbx_seq_one_letter_code
_entity_poly.pdbx_strand_id
1 'polypeptide(L)'
;MAELVLDGCRVTPLAGYLSALGAHRAVHRLLDSEAQGRWSQGVYVLRCGFATIDELTVALHARFEPESIVSPWNSGSGFAANGKSPAAERILQWIRESTDERLLPLRLAVAGADRVVSDGLRLGITDLWDKKRKPEVLRLSRNELPDAAVAWLDAAIALGQDDDPSYSRLLGTGGNLGRQDLSATYLQQARTVLEHRDSVAWLASALDGRPRAPLPKDSPGQFDAGGVGASDEPNSVGNPWTFLFVIEGTLLFATAVVRRHGAAYSGAALPFQVPGSTAGFASSASGEHPLAELWAPEWPEPLCIPEAAHLLGEGRADWNSHAARSGLDMARAAATFAVDRGIGAFQRHVFVDRLGQSPIAVPAGRIDVGVRGGVDLLAPLDRWREALRRTDPPSHIAARLRALDQAIFDHACTGQDVALVEVFAALGRCRSAASRSGKVRDAKLPVLSFPHGAKLLDQLRDVIHHDRELRIALALTTSRDGASTFGTWLTDPLLAGGLVAGLADIARRRSFPLATDEVRTDRTPSVRGARIAFERGMSLRSGDIQAFVEGAIDDERTAALTLGLSCVDWRYTGGENLPGTTSASAPALDLVLLFTGAAPLDYVNTDGESRSLIVRPGHDWPSRLIAGQVGAVLQDSSRRLRIAGVRHVVSVRGSAFDGRRFAAALLLTIKTSDRRAALSRVAVVGSHQTELVQEVIT
;
A
#
# COMPACT_ATOMS: atom_id res chain seq x y z
N MET A 1 12.51 25.47 29.94
CA MET A 1 11.10 25.12 29.65
C MET A 1 10.88 23.68 30.06
N ALA A 2 9.78 23.40 30.75
CA ALA A 2 9.43 22.03 31.15
C ALA A 2 8.73 21.31 29.99
N GLU A 3 8.73 19.97 30.01
CA GLU A 3 7.98 19.16 29.07
C GLU A 3 6.75 18.59 29.79
N LEU A 4 5.57 18.96 29.32
CA LEU A 4 4.28 18.51 29.82
C LEU A 4 3.74 17.42 28.89
N VAL A 5 3.51 16.22 29.43
CA VAL A 5 2.86 15.12 28.72
C VAL A 5 1.36 15.32 28.78
N LEU A 6 0.71 15.52 27.63
CA LEU A 6 -0.73 15.76 27.54
C LEU A 6 -1.46 14.42 27.32
N ASP A 7 -1.64 13.64 28.39
CA ASP A 7 -2.24 12.28 28.34
C ASP A 7 -3.66 12.23 27.73
N GLY A 8 -4.40 13.36 27.75
CA GLY A 8 -5.70 13.51 27.09
C GLY A 8 -5.63 13.81 25.59
N CYS A 9 -4.43 14.08 25.06
CA CYS A 9 -4.13 14.47 23.69
C CYS A 9 -3.31 13.36 22.99
N ARG A 10 -4.01 12.36 22.45
CA ARG A 10 -3.42 11.15 21.84
C ARG A 10 -3.50 11.18 20.31
N VAL A 11 -2.62 10.42 19.63
CA VAL A 11 -2.67 10.27 18.16
C VAL A 11 -3.97 9.64 17.65
N THR A 12 -4.63 8.83 18.49
CA THR A 12 -5.94 8.22 18.22
C THR A 12 -6.84 8.33 19.45
N PRO A 13 -8.16 8.61 19.28
CA PRO A 13 -8.86 8.88 18.02
C PRO A 13 -8.51 10.26 17.41
N LEU A 14 -9.04 10.58 16.22
CA LEU A 14 -8.76 11.84 15.51
C LEU A 14 -9.04 13.08 16.38
N ALA A 15 -10.06 13.02 17.26
CA ALA A 15 -10.32 14.07 18.23
C ALA A 15 -9.11 14.38 19.11
N GLY A 16 -8.44 13.35 19.67
CA GLY A 16 -7.24 13.53 20.49
C GLY A 16 -6.11 14.20 19.72
N TYR A 17 -5.93 13.83 18.45
CA TYR A 17 -4.89 14.39 17.59
C TYR A 17 -5.13 15.89 17.35
N LEU A 18 -6.37 16.25 16.99
CA LEU A 18 -6.74 17.65 16.74
C LEU A 18 -6.75 18.48 18.02
N SER A 19 -7.20 17.91 19.15
CA SER A 19 -7.17 18.58 20.45
C SER A 19 -5.74 18.92 20.89
N ALA A 20 -4.78 18.05 20.61
CA ALA A 20 -3.36 18.33 20.87
C ALA A 20 -2.90 19.60 20.15
N LEU A 21 -3.25 19.70 18.86
CA LEU A 21 -2.89 20.83 18.03
C LEU A 21 -3.63 22.10 18.44
N GLY A 22 -4.92 22.01 18.77
CA GLY A 22 -5.70 23.14 19.29
C GLY A 22 -5.16 23.66 20.62
N ALA A 23 -4.86 22.76 21.56
CA ALA A 23 -4.26 23.14 22.85
C ALA A 23 -2.91 23.84 22.64
N HIS A 24 -2.04 23.28 21.80
CA HIS A 24 -0.75 23.90 21.49
C HIS A 24 -0.92 25.28 20.82
N ARG A 25 -1.87 25.43 19.89
CA ARG A 25 -2.22 26.74 19.31
C ARG A 25 -2.66 27.75 20.35
N ALA A 26 -3.55 27.34 21.26
CA ALA A 26 -4.06 28.21 22.31
C ALA A 26 -2.93 28.67 23.25
N VAL A 27 -2.03 27.75 23.66
CA VAL A 27 -0.85 28.10 24.46
C VAL A 27 0.07 29.05 23.72
N HIS A 28 0.38 28.77 22.45
CA HIS A 28 1.24 29.61 21.61
C HIS A 28 0.69 31.03 21.48
N ARG A 29 -0.62 31.16 21.22
CA ARG A 29 -1.27 32.45 20.99
C ARG A 29 -1.44 33.28 22.26
N LEU A 30 -1.78 32.64 23.38
CA LEU A 30 -2.28 33.34 24.57
C LEU A 30 -1.25 33.45 25.72
N LEU A 31 -0.28 32.53 25.77
CA LEU A 31 0.59 32.37 26.93
C LEU A 31 2.08 32.39 26.61
N ASP A 32 2.51 31.65 25.59
CA ASP A 32 3.92 31.35 25.33
C ASP A 32 4.20 31.16 23.83
N SER A 33 4.64 32.22 23.14
CA SER A 33 4.93 32.19 21.70
C SER A 33 6.07 31.24 21.32
N GLU A 34 6.92 30.86 22.28
CA GLU A 34 8.05 29.94 22.07
C GLU A 34 7.68 28.49 22.41
N ALA A 35 6.41 28.20 22.71
CA ALA A 35 5.94 26.84 22.96
C ALA A 35 6.23 25.94 21.74
N GLN A 36 6.68 24.72 22.03
CA GLN A 36 7.00 23.70 21.04
C GLN A 36 6.30 22.40 21.41
N GLY A 37 5.94 21.59 20.41
CA GLY A 37 5.26 20.32 20.64
C GLY A 37 5.76 19.21 19.74
N ARG A 38 5.78 17.97 20.25
CA ARG A 38 6.13 16.75 19.50
C ARG A 38 5.22 15.59 19.85
N TRP A 39 5.19 14.59 18.99
CA TRP A 39 4.57 13.29 19.27
C TRP A 39 5.59 12.34 19.89
N SER A 40 5.23 11.71 21.00
CA SER A 40 6.07 10.71 21.67
C SER A 40 5.21 9.60 22.25
N GLN A 41 5.47 8.34 21.87
CA GLN A 41 4.74 7.16 22.37
C GLN A 41 3.21 7.29 22.22
N GLY A 42 2.75 7.92 21.13
CA GLY A 42 1.32 8.11 20.85
C GLY A 42 0.63 9.24 21.62
N VAL A 43 1.38 10.05 22.37
CA VAL A 43 0.87 11.18 23.18
C VAL A 43 1.57 12.47 22.76
N TYR A 44 0.88 13.60 22.87
CA TYR A 44 1.48 14.92 22.61
C TYR A 44 2.29 15.41 23.81
N VAL A 45 3.52 15.86 23.57
CA VAL A 45 4.39 16.45 24.58
C VAL A 45 4.58 17.92 24.24
N LEU A 46 4.15 18.80 25.14
CA LEU A 46 4.24 20.25 25.01
C LEU A 46 5.39 20.78 25.87
N ARG A 47 6.36 21.42 25.24
CA ARG A 47 7.43 22.17 25.90
C ARG A 47 7.01 23.63 26.02
N CYS A 48 6.83 24.12 27.24
CA CYS A 48 6.42 25.50 27.50
C CYS A 48 6.99 26.06 28.82
N GLY A 49 6.64 27.32 29.14
CA GLY A 49 7.05 28.02 30.35
C GLY A 49 6.42 27.55 31.67
N PHE A 50 5.46 26.62 31.64
CA PHE A 50 4.73 26.15 32.83
C PHE A 50 5.33 24.85 33.37
N ALA A 51 5.36 24.68 34.69
CA ALA A 51 5.96 23.49 35.31
C ALA A 51 4.97 22.32 35.43
N THR A 52 3.67 22.61 35.52
CA THR A 52 2.62 21.60 35.68
C THR A 52 1.39 21.87 34.80
N ILE A 53 0.59 20.83 34.56
CA ILE A 53 -0.69 20.94 33.83
C ILE A 53 -1.68 21.82 34.60
N ASP A 54 -1.69 21.75 35.94
CA ASP A 54 -2.62 22.56 36.75
C ASP A 54 -2.29 24.06 36.63
N GLU A 55 -1.01 24.44 36.65
CA GLU A 55 -0.58 25.83 36.41
C GLU A 55 -0.97 26.32 35.01
N LEU A 56 -0.71 25.49 33.99
CA LEU A 56 -1.07 25.80 32.60
C LEU A 56 -2.58 25.98 32.45
N THR A 57 -3.37 25.11 33.08
CA THR A 57 -4.84 25.14 33.01
C THR A 57 -5.39 26.44 33.58
N VAL A 58 -4.93 26.85 34.77
CA VAL A 58 -5.40 28.10 35.41
C VAL A 58 -5.02 29.31 34.56
N ALA A 59 -3.79 29.37 34.05
CA ALA A 59 -3.34 30.47 33.21
C ALA A 59 -4.08 30.54 31.87
N LEU A 60 -4.29 29.40 31.21
CA LEU A 60 -4.98 29.30 29.93
C LEU A 60 -6.45 29.68 30.05
N HIS A 61 -7.16 29.15 31.06
CA HIS A 61 -8.57 29.49 31.31
C HIS A 61 -8.76 30.99 31.52
N ALA A 62 -7.89 31.62 32.33
CA ALA A 62 -7.98 33.04 32.65
C ALA A 62 -7.80 33.94 31.43
N ARG A 63 -6.94 33.55 30.47
CA ARG A 63 -6.64 34.32 29.26
C ARG A 63 -7.32 33.78 28.00
N PHE A 64 -8.22 32.81 28.13
CA PHE A 64 -8.80 32.17 26.98
C PHE A 64 -9.65 33.14 26.15
N GLU A 65 -9.24 33.34 24.91
CA GLU A 65 -10.04 34.01 23.88
C GLU A 65 -10.45 32.99 22.83
N PRO A 66 -11.74 32.77 22.54
CA PRO A 66 -12.16 31.91 21.45
C PRO A 66 -11.65 32.39 20.08
N GLU A 67 -11.34 31.46 19.19
CA GLU A 67 -11.01 31.75 17.79
C GLU A 67 -12.24 32.31 17.03
N SER A 68 -11.96 33.09 15.97
CA SER A 68 -12.95 33.83 15.17
C SER A 68 -13.76 32.93 14.20
N ILE A 69 -14.37 31.86 14.70
CA ILE A 69 -15.07 30.85 13.91
C ILE A 69 -16.53 31.26 13.68
N VAL A 70 -16.85 31.69 12.44
CA VAL A 70 -18.20 32.04 11.98
C VAL A 70 -18.44 31.53 10.56
N SER A 71 -19.66 31.08 10.25
CA SER A 71 -20.01 30.53 8.93
C SER A 71 -21.23 31.23 8.31
N PRO A 72 -21.14 32.51 7.90
CA PRO A 72 -22.27 33.23 7.27
C PRO A 72 -22.83 32.51 6.04
N TRP A 73 -22.02 31.69 5.38
CA TRP A 73 -22.43 30.87 4.23
C TRP A 73 -23.32 29.67 4.61
N ASN A 74 -23.53 29.36 5.88
CA ASN A 74 -24.38 28.25 6.33
C ASN A 74 -25.66 28.75 6.98
N SER A 75 -26.82 28.22 6.58
CA SER A 75 -28.10 28.65 7.14
C SER A 75 -28.27 28.19 8.61
N GLY A 76 -27.60 27.09 8.98
CA GLY A 76 -27.58 26.55 10.35
C GLY A 76 -26.82 27.41 11.37
N SER A 77 -25.96 28.32 10.91
CA SER A 77 -25.06 29.13 11.76
C SER A 77 -25.76 30.25 12.55
N GLY A 78 -27.04 30.55 12.23
CA GLY A 78 -27.82 31.59 12.88
C GLY A 78 -27.87 32.93 12.12
N PHE A 79 -27.00 33.16 11.14
CA PHE A 79 -27.01 34.40 10.35
C PHE A 79 -28.24 34.56 9.44
N ALA A 80 -28.99 33.49 9.19
CA ALA A 80 -30.23 33.54 8.42
C ALA A 80 -31.39 34.23 9.16
N ALA A 81 -31.34 34.33 10.49
CA ALA A 81 -32.34 35.00 11.33
C ALA A 81 -33.80 34.68 10.96
N ASN A 82 -34.07 33.43 10.56
CA ASN A 82 -35.36 32.98 10.06
C ASN A 82 -36.10 32.06 11.03
N GLY A 83 -35.60 31.93 12.26
CA GLY A 83 -36.18 31.14 13.33
C GLY A 83 -35.95 29.62 13.20
N LYS A 84 -35.27 29.14 12.15
CA LYS A 84 -35.00 27.71 11.97
C LYS A 84 -33.88 27.18 12.86
N SER A 85 -33.02 28.07 13.36
CA SER A 85 -31.90 27.72 14.26
C SER A 85 -31.85 28.62 15.50
N PRO A 86 -32.88 28.61 16.39
CA PRO A 86 -32.99 29.58 17.49
C PRO A 86 -31.82 29.57 18.48
N ALA A 87 -31.17 28.41 18.68
CA ALA A 87 -30.00 28.31 19.54
C ALA A 87 -28.78 29.03 18.93
N ALA A 88 -28.60 28.94 17.62
CA ALA A 88 -27.54 29.63 16.89
C ALA A 88 -27.82 31.15 16.83
N GLU A 89 -29.07 31.56 16.63
CA GLU A 89 -29.45 32.98 16.66
C GLU A 89 -29.18 33.61 18.05
N ARG A 90 -29.54 32.90 19.13
CA ARG A 90 -29.28 33.35 20.51
C ARG A 90 -27.78 33.44 20.84
N ILE A 91 -26.96 32.52 20.33
CA ILE A 91 -25.51 32.58 20.60
C ILE A 91 -24.86 33.76 19.88
N LEU A 92 -25.27 34.07 18.65
CA LEU A 92 -24.82 35.27 17.94
C LEU A 92 -25.23 36.55 18.67
N GLN A 93 -26.46 36.60 19.20
CA GLN A 93 -26.92 37.76 19.96
C GLN A 93 -26.09 37.98 21.25
N TRP A 94 -25.80 36.90 21.98
CA TRP A 94 -24.91 36.94 23.15
C TRP A 94 -23.53 37.51 22.80
N ILE A 95 -22.95 37.14 21.64
CA ILE A 95 -21.67 37.71 21.18
C ILE A 95 -21.81 39.21 20.90
N ARG A 96 -22.84 39.62 20.14
CA ARG A 96 -23.05 41.03 19.77
C ARG A 96 -23.21 41.94 21.00
N GLU A 97 -23.91 41.46 22.01
CA GLU A 97 -24.21 42.22 23.24
C GLU A 97 -23.08 42.16 24.29
N SER A 98 -22.13 41.23 24.14
CA SER A 98 -21.08 41.06 25.13
C SER A 98 -20.12 42.25 25.19
N THR A 99 -19.71 42.58 26.41
CA THR A 99 -18.67 43.54 26.74
C THR A 99 -17.37 42.88 27.21
N ASP A 100 -17.32 41.54 27.27
CA ASP A 100 -16.12 40.79 27.63
C ASP A 100 -15.03 41.01 26.56
N GLU A 101 -13.86 41.49 26.99
CA GLU A 101 -12.72 41.76 26.11
C GLU A 101 -12.25 40.48 25.39
N ARG A 102 -12.40 39.32 26.03
CA ARG A 102 -12.01 38.01 25.45
C ARG A 102 -12.81 37.64 24.21
N LEU A 103 -13.96 38.29 24.00
CA LEU A 103 -14.83 38.08 22.83
C LEU A 103 -14.66 39.17 21.78
N LEU A 104 -13.75 40.12 21.94
CA LEU A 104 -13.53 41.20 20.96
C LEU A 104 -13.22 40.66 19.55
N PRO A 105 -12.27 39.71 19.34
CA PRO A 105 -12.01 39.17 18.00
C PRO A 105 -13.25 38.54 17.37
N LEU A 106 -14.02 37.81 18.19
CA LEU A 106 -15.23 37.14 17.75
C LEU A 106 -16.36 38.12 17.40
N ARG A 107 -16.51 39.22 18.16
CA ARG A 107 -17.45 40.31 17.82
C ARG A 107 -17.11 40.94 16.48
N LEU A 108 -15.82 41.15 16.18
CA LEU A 108 -15.38 41.64 14.87
C LEU A 108 -15.71 40.64 13.75
N ALA A 109 -15.56 39.34 14.00
CA ALA A 109 -15.91 38.29 13.06
C ALA A 109 -17.43 38.24 12.79
N VAL A 110 -18.27 38.31 13.83
CA VAL A 110 -19.73 38.38 13.71
C VAL A 110 -20.16 39.64 12.95
N ALA A 111 -19.55 40.79 13.24
CA ALA A 111 -19.84 42.03 12.51
C ALA A 111 -19.43 41.95 11.02
N GLY A 112 -18.32 41.27 10.70
CA GLY A 112 -17.93 40.96 9.32
C GLY A 112 -18.93 40.04 8.63
N ALA A 113 -19.36 38.99 9.30
CA ALA A 113 -20.39 38.09 8.80
C ALA A 113 -21.75 38.79 8.59
N ASP A 114 -22.13 39.74 9.45
CA ASP A 114 -23.33 40.57 9.27
C ASP A 114 -23.20 41.46 8.01
N ARG A 115 -22.00 41.99 7.71
CA ARG A 115 -21.73 42.70 6.45
C ARG A 115 -21.84 41.77 5.24
N VAL A 116 -21.33 40.54 5.29
CA VAL A 116 -21.51 39.55 4.21
C VAL A 116 -22.99 39.39 3.86
N VAL A 117 -23.86 39.26 4.89
CA VAL A 117 -25.30 39.12 4.69
C VAL A 117 -25.90 40.38 4.07
N SER A 118 -25.59 41.56 4.62
CA SER A 118 -26.06 42.84 4.10
C SER A 118 -25.64 43.06 2.64
N ASP A 119 -24.40 42.75 2.30
CA ASP A 119 -23.79 43.00 1.01
C ASP A 119 -24.32 42.03 -0.05
N GLY A 120 -24.51 40.76 0.32
CA GLY A 120 -25.20 39.79 -0.54
C GLY A 120 -26.61 40.27 -0.90
N LEU A 121 -27.38 40.75 0.08
CA LEU A 121 -28.71 41.31 -0.19
C LEU A 121 -28.66 42.55 -1.08
N ARG A 122 -27.69 43.46 -0.87
CA ARG A 122 -27.47 44.65 -1.71
C ARG A 122 -27.10 44.29 -3.15
N LEU A 123 -26.42 43.17 -3.37
CA LEU A 123 -26.08 42.63 -4.69
C LEU A 123 -27.22 41.85 -5.35
N GLY A 124 -28.41 41.82 -4.74
CA GLY A 124 -29.58 41.12 -5.28
C GLY A 124 -29.55 39.61 -5.09
N ILE A 125 -28.75 39.10 -4.13
CA ILE A 125 -28.79 37.70 -3.71
C ILE A 125 -29.98 37.52 -2.78
N THR A 126 -31.12 37.04 -3.30
CA THR A 126 -32.35 36.86 -2.50
C THR A 126 -32.26 35.75 -1.46
N ASP A 127 -31.51 34.68 -1.76
CA ASP A 127 -31.20 33.60 -0.82
C ASP A 127 -29.69 33.33 -0.85
N LEU A 128 -28.98 33.80 0.18
CA LEU A 128 -27.53 33.62 0.32
C LEU A 128 -27.14 32.15 0.55
N TRP A 129 -28.10 31.30 0.93
CA TRP A 129 -27.85 29.89 1.24
C TRP A 129 -28.24 28.96 0.09
N ASP A 130 -28.68 29.51 -1.05
CA ASP A 130 -28.83 28.76 -2.30
C ASP A 130 -27.46 28.23 -2.75
N LYS A 131 -27.39 26.92 -3.02
CA LYS A 131 -26.20 26.25 -3.54
C LYS A 131 -25.62 26.94 -4.77
N LYS A 132 -26.46 27.52 -5.64
CA LYS A 132 -26.01 28.23 -6.86
C LYS A 132 -25.30 29.55 -6.56
N ARG A 133 -25.63 30.20 -5.44
CA ARG A 133 -25.04 31.49 -5.02
C ARG A 133 -23.87 31.30 -4.05
N LYS A 134 -23.61 30.07 -3.61
CA LYS A 134 -22.53 29.72 -2.67
C LYS A 134 -21.17 30.34 -3.07
N PRO A 135 -20.72 30.29 -4.33
CA PRO A 135 -19.41 30.86 -4.68
C PRO A 135 -19.33 32.38 -4.50
N GLU A 136 -20.43 33.11 -4.75
CA GLU A 136 -20.51 34.56 -4.53
C GLU A 136 -20.46 34.89 -3.04
N VAL A 137 -21.20 34.14 -2.22
CA VAL A 137 -21.22 34.34 -0.76
C VAL A 137 -19.88 34.01 -0.12
N LEU A 138 -19.17 33.00 -0.62
CA LEU A 138 -17.81 32.68 -0.15
C LEU A 138 -16.79 33.76 -0.55
N ARG A 139 -16.93 34.39 -1.72
CA ARG A 139 -16.12 35.56 -2.11
C ARG A 139 -16.39 36.78 -1.24
N LEU A 140 -17.67 37.07 -0.97
CA LEU A 140 -18.05 38.12 -0.03
C LEU A 140 -17.48 37.84 1.37
N SER A 141 -17.54 36.58 1.81
CA SER A 141 -16.96 36.15 3.08
C SER A 141 -15.45 36.44 3.14
N ARG A 142 -14.69 36.12 2.09
CA ARG A 142 -13.25 36.46 2.03
C ARG A 142 -12.98 37.97 2.07
N ASN A 143 -13.86 38.79 1.53
CA ASN A 143 -13.67 40.25 1.48
C ASN A 143 -14.04 40.96 2.79
N GLU A 144 -15.08 40.49 3.48
CA GLU A 144 -15.67 41.18 4.63
C GLU A 144 -15.23 40.63 5.99
N LEU A 145 -14.84 39.36 6.04
CA LEU A 145 -14.36 38.73 7.27
C LEU A 145 -12.96 39.22 7.63
N PRO A 146 -12.66 39.42 8.92
CA PRO A 146 -11.29 39.69 9.36
C PRO A 146 -10.38 38.47 9.11
N ASP A 147 -9.08 38.70 8.94
CA ASP A 147 -8.09 37.64 8.66
C ASP A 147 -8.20 36.43 9.62
N ALA A 148 -8.45 36.69 10.91
CA ALA A 148 -8.65 35.65 11.92
C ALA A 148 -9.84 34.72 11.61
N ALA A 149 -10.92 35.24 11.01
CA ALA A 149 -12.07 34.44 10.59
C ALA A 149 -11.88 33.80 9.21
N VAL A 150 -11.04 34.37 8.36
CA VAL A 150 -10.67 33.78 7.06
C VAL A 150 -9.95 32.45 7.26
N ALA A 151 -9.17 32.28 8.33
CA ALA A 151 -8.54 31.00 8.66
C ALA A 151 -9.53 29.83 8.78
N TRP A 152 -10.72 30.06 9.37
CA TRP A 152 -11.79 29.05 9.43
C TRP A 152 -12.37 28.73 8.05
N LEU A 153 -12.58 29.76 7.23
CA LEU A 153 -13.02 29.58 5.84
C LEU A 153 -12.01 28.76 5.05
N ASP A 154 -10.72 29.07 5.17
CA ASP A 154 -9.63 28.35 4.50
C ASP A 154 -9.50 26.90 5.00
N ALA A 155 -9.71 26.61 6.28
CA ALA A 155 -9.73 25.23 6.78
C ALA A 155 -10.91 24.41 6.24
N ALA A 156 -12.07 25.03 6.06
CA ALA A 156 -13.30 24.34 5.67
C ALA A 156 -13.49 24.22 4.14
N ILE A 157 -13.07 25.23 3.37
CA ILE A 157 -13.45 25.41 1.96
C ILE A 157 -12.30 26.00 1.13
N ALA A 158 -11.97 25.32 0.04
CA ALA A 158 -11.16 25.86 -1.05
C ALA A 158 -12.04 26.20 -2.25
N LEU A 159 -11.86 27.39 -2.84
CA LEU A 159 -12.54 27.80 -4.07
C LEU A 159 -11.67 27.49 -5.29
N GLY A 160 -12.09 26.56 -6.14
CA GLY A 160 -11.38 26.24 -7.39
C GLY A 160 -11.45 27.35 -8.43
N GLN A 161 -10.70 27.20 -9.55
CA GLN A 161 -10.72 28.18 -10.65
C GLN A 161 -12.06 28.27 -11.37
N ASP A 162 -12.85 27.20 -11.35
CA ASP A 162 -14.19 27.14 -11.95
C ASP A 162 -15.30 27.57 -10.97
N ASP A 163 -14.93 28.24 -9.87
CA ASP A 163 -15.83 28.65 -8.78
C ASP A 163 -16.58 27.50 -8.08
N ASP A 164 -16.17 26.24 -8.31
CA ASP A 164 -16.71 25.08 -7.58
C ASP A 164 -16.00 24.91 -6.22
N PRO A 165 -16.73 24.95 -5.09
CA PRO A 165 -16.14 24.79 -3.77
C PRO A 165 -15.76 23.33 -3.50
N SER A 166 -14.49 23.12 -3.13
CA SER A 166 -13.99 21.88 -2.56
C SER A 166 -14.05 21.94 -1.03
N TYR A 167 -14.63 20.93 -0.40
CA TYR A 167 -14.80 20.87 1.05
C TYR A 167 -13.80 19.94 1.71
N SER A 168 -13.20 20.38 2.81
CA SER A 168 -12.41 19.52 3.68
C SER A 168 -13.31 18.47 4.34
N ARG A 169 -13.03 17.18 4.16
CA ARG A 169 -13.82 16.12 4.81
C ARG A 169 -13.67 16.10 6.32
N LEU A 170 -12.62 16.75 6.84
CA LEU A 170 -12.45 17.01 8.26
C LEU A 170 -13.59 17.86 8.84
N LEU A 171 -14.16 18.75 8.03
CA LEU A 171 -15.17 19.74 8.41
C LEU A 171 -16.48 19.59 7.60
N GLY A 172 -16.71 18.41 7.03
CA GLY A 172 -17.92 18.05 6.29
C GLY A 172 -18.17 18.93 5.05
N THR A 173 -19.33 19.57 4.97
CA THR A 173 -19.72 20.45 3.84
C THR A 173 -19.63 21.92 4.23
N GLY A 174 -18.39 22.40 4.40
CA GLY A 174 -18.10 23.80 4.72
C GLY A 174 -18.48 24.16 6.15
N GLY A 175 -18.13 23.31 7.11
CA GLY A 175 -18.46 23.49 8.52
C GLY A 175 -19.78 22.85 8.95
N ASN A 176 -20.40 22.01 8.11
CA ASN A 176 -21.62 21.27 8.46
C ASN A 176 -21.36 19.77 8.52
N LEU A 177 -21.83 19.12 9.60
CA LEU A 177 -21.90 17.67 9.75
C LEU A 177 -23.36 17.23 9.84
N GLY A 178 -23.92 16.82 8.70
CA GLY A 178 -25.36 16.54 8.60
C GLY A 178 -26.18 17.80 8.90
N ARG A 179 -26.90 17.81 10.03
CA ARG A 179 -27.70 18.97 10.49
C ARG A 179 -26.94 19.89 11.45
N GLN A 180 -25.77 19.49 11.92
CA GLN A 180 -24.98 20.24 12.89
C GLN A 180 -24.09 21.27 12.17
N ASP A 181 -24.22 22.55 12.53
CA ASP A 181 -23.27 23.59 12.15
C ASP A 181 -22.15 23.67 13.21
N LEU A 182 -20.92 23.45 12.77
CA LEU A 182 -19.75 23.40 13.65
C LEU A 182 -19.41 24.77 14.24
N SER A 183 -19.66 25.86 13.50
CA SER A 183 -19.41 27.20 14.04
C SER A 183 -20.42 27.56 15.13
N ALA A 184 -21.71 27.30 14.92
CA ALA A 184 -22.72 27.51 15.97
C ALA A 184 -22.45 26.63 17.21
N THR A 185 -22.03 25.38 17.00
CA THR A 185 -21.65 24.48 18.11
C THR A 185 -20.42 25.00 18.85
N TYR A 186 -19.37 25.43 18.13
CA TYR A 186 -18.17 26.02 18.72
C TYR A 186 -18.50 27.22 19.60
N LEU A 187 -19.34 28.13 19.12
CA LEU A 187 -19.79 29.30 19.88
C LEU A 187 -20.55 28.93 21.17
N GLN A 188 -21.39 27.90 21.12
CA GLN A 188 -22.12 27.40 22.29
C GLN A 188 -21.18 26.80 23.33
N GLN A 189 -20.18 26.02 22.89
CA GLN A 189 -19.16 25.46 23.78
C GLN A 189 -18.26 26.56 24.35
N ALA A 190 -17.89 27.57 23.55
CA ALA A 190 -17.12 28.72 23.99
C ALA A 190 -17.82 29.48 25.12
N ARG A 191 -19.11 29.77 24.96
CA ARG A 191 -19.92 30.35 26.05
C ARG A 191 -19.93 29.45 27.29
N THR A 192 -20.11 28.15 27.09
CA THR A 192 -20.16 27.17 28.19
C THR A 192 -18.87 27.19 29.00
N VAL A 193 -17.70 27.18 28.37
CA VAL A 193 -16.41 27.22 29.10
C VAL A 193 -16.10 28.57 29.75
N LEU A 194 -16.66 29.66 29.22
CA LEU A 194 -16.48 31.00 29.78
C LEU A 194 -17.37 31.25 31.00
N GLU A 195 -18.57 30.68 31.04
CA GLU A 195 -19.58 30.94 32.09
C GLU A 195 -19.63 29.84 33.19
N HIS A 196 -19.21 28.61 32.91
CA HIS A 196 -19.39 27.49 33.83
C HIS A 196 -18.29 27.37 34.89
N ARG A 197 -18.68 27.15 36.15
CA ARG A 197 -17.77 27.04 37.31
C ARG A 197 -16.75 25.89 37.22
N ASP A 198 -17.13 24.78 36.58
CA ASP A 198 -16.30 23.58 36.47
C ASP A 198 -15.36 23.63 35.25
N SER A 199 -15.34 24.74 34.50
CA SER A 199 -14.59 24.86 33.26
C SER A 199 -13.09 24.63 33.42
N VAL A 200 -12.47 25.11 34.50
CA VAL A 200 -11.05 24.85 34.80
C VAL A 200 -10.79 23.35 35.00
N ALA A 201 -11.69 22.65 35.69
CA ALA A 201 -11.56 21.21 35.91
C ALA A 201 -11.74 20.43 34.59
N TRP A 202 -12.65 20.86 33.73
CA TRP A 202 -12.82 20.30 32.39
C TRP A 202 -11.59 20.52 31.51
N LEU A 203 -10.97 21.70 31.54
CA LEU A 203 -9.74 21.98 30.80
C LEU A 203 -8.59 21.06 31.26
N ALA A 204 -8.38 20.94 32.57
CA ALA A 204 -7.36 20.03 33.10
C ALA A 204 -7.62 18.59 32.66
N SER A 205 -8.88 18.15 32.68
CA SER A 205 -9.29 16.80 32.22
C SER A 205 -9.02 16.59 30.73
N ALA A 206 -9.17 17.64 29.90
CA ALA A 206 -8.88 17.56 28.46
C ALA A 206 -7.37 17.41 28.18
N LEU A 207 -6.52 17.97 29.05
CA LEU A 207 -5.06 17.93 28.89
C LEU A 207 -4.45 16.64 29.46
N ASP A 208 -4.86 16.20 30.66
CA ASP A 208 -4.28 15.02 31.33
C ASP A 208 -5.11 13.73 31.21
N GLY A 209 -6.30 13.80 30.60
CA GLY A 209 -7.18 12.65 30.41
C GLY A 209 -7.84 12.12 31.69
N ARG A 210 -7.71 12.82 32.83
CA ARG A 210 -8.27 12.38 34.12
C ARG A 210 -9.59 13.11 34.38
N PRO A 211 -10.70 12.41 34.64
CA PRO A 211 -11.97 13.06 34.97
C PRO A 211 -11.86 13.85 36.28
N ARG A 212 -11.98 15.19 36.22
CA ARG A 212 -11.90 16.08 37.41
C ARG A 212 -13.24 16.70 37.82
N ALA A 213 -14.23 16.71 36.92
CA ALA A 213 -15.60 17.15 37.19
C ALA A 213 -16.60 16.42 36.27
N PRO A 214 -17.89 16.33 36.63
CA PRO A 214 -18.92 15.79 35.75
C PRO A 214 -18.99 16.56 34.42
N LEU A 215 -19.03 15.84 33.30
CA LEU A 215 -19.18 16.43 31.97
C LEU A 215 -20.66 16.76 31.67
N PRO A 216 -20.93 17.78 30.83
CA PRO A 216 -22.25 17.99 30.27
C PRO A 216 -22.74 16.75 29.51
N LYS A 217 -24.06 16.50 29.50
CA LYS A 217 -24.64 15.44 28.67
C LYS A 217 -24.65 15.90 27.21
N ASP A 218 -23.73 15.40 26.39
CA ASP A 218 -23.68 15.71 24.97
C ASP A 218 -23.42 14.47 24.09
N SER A 219 -23.78 14.54 22.81
CA SER A 219 -23.65 13.43 21.86
C SER A 219 -22.23 13.31 21.28
N PRO A 220 -21.72 12.09 20.96
CA PRO A 220 -20.46 11.92 20.24
C PRO A 220 -20.52 12.55 18.84
N GLY A 221 -19.56 13.43 18.53
CA GLY A 221 -19.38 13.99 17.19
C GLY A 221 -18.50 13.11 16.28
N GLN A 222 -18.41 13.45 14.99
CA GLN A 222 -17.67 12.73 13.93
C GLN A 222 -16.20 12.37 14.24
N PHE A 223 -15.57 13.07 15.20
CA PHE A 223 -14.16 12.92 15.54
C PHE A 223 -13.86 11.77 16.51
N ASP A 224 -14.89 11.10 17.04
CA ASP A 224 -14.76 9.94 17.92
C ASP A 224 -15.68 8.78 17.50
N ALA A 225 -15.09 7.78 16.83
CA ALA A 225 -15.79 6.56 16.44
C ALA A 225 -16.09 5.63 17.63
N GLY A 226 -15.36 5.75 18.75
CA GLY A 226 -15.48 4.90 19.94
C GLY A 226 -16.68 5.27 20.82
N GLY A 227 -17.13 6.53 20.76
CA GLY A 227 -18.33 7.00 21.47
C GLY A 227 -19.65 6.42 20.93
N VAL A 228 -19.65 5.79 19.76
CA VAL A 228 -20.84 5.12 19.20
C VAL A 228 -20.81 3.64 19.59
N GLY A 229 -21.22 3.34 20.84
CA GLY A 229 -21.57 1.99 21.28
C GLY A 229 -20.62 1.28 22.26
N ALA A 230 -19.51 1.87 22.68
CA ALA A 230 -18.74 1.38 23.83
C ALA A 230 -19.21 2.11 25.10
N SER A 231 -19.69 1.36 26.10
CA SER A 231 -20.45 1.92 27.23
C SER A 231 -19.65 2.26 28.49
N ASP A 232 -18.31 2.19 28.47
CA ASP A 232 -17.49 2.35 29.69
C ASP A 232 -16.34 3.38 29.61
N GLU A 233 -16.04 3.99 28.46
CA GLU A 233 -15.03 5.06 28.37
C GLU A 233 -15.69 6.44 28.15
N PRO A 234 -15.29 7.48 28.91
CA PRO A 234 -15.83 8.82 28.75
C PRO A 234 -15.46 9.36 27.35
N ASN A 235 -16.49 9.56 26.53
CA ASN A 235 -16.44 10.19 25.21
C ASN A 235 -15.64 11.50 25.25
N SER A 236 -14.46 11.53 24.62
CA SER A 236 -13.51 12.65 24.77
C SER A 236 -14.08 13.96 24.22
N VAL A 237 -14.91 13.89 23.17
CA VAL A 237 -15.60 15.04 22.55
C VAL A 237 -16.75 15.57 23.43
N GLY A 238 -17.22 14.81 24.41
CA GLY A 238 -18.21 15.27 25.39
C GLY A 238 -17.68 16.36 26.34
N ASN A 239 -16.37 16.58 26.39
CA ASN A 239 -15.77 17.70 27.10
C ASN A 239 -15.75 18.97 26.22
N PRO A 240 -16.36 20.08 26.66
CA PRO A 240 -16.39 21.35 25.91
C PRO A 240 -15.01 21.83 25.44
N TRP A 241 -13.98 21.70 26.28
CA TRP A 241 -12.61 22.10 25.92
C TRP A 241 -12.01 21.24 24.82
N THR A 242 -12.26 19.93 24.87
CA THR A 242 -11.83 19.02 23.80
C THR A 242 -12.46 19.43 22.47
N PHE A 243 -13.77 19.73 22.44
CA PHE A 243 -14.44 20.19 21.22
C PHE A 243 -13.84 21.49 20.68
N LEU A 244 -13.61 22.48 21.54
CA LEU A 244 -12.97 23.74 21.14
C LEU A 244 -11.59 23.48 20.53
N PHE A 245 -10.74 22.70 21.20
CA PHE A 245 -9.41 22.38 20.68
C PHE A 245 -9.45 21.53 19.41
N VAL A 246 -10.42 20.63 19.24
CA VAL A 246 -10.60 19.90 17.98
C VAL A 246 -10.80 20.88 16.83
N ILE A 247 -11.76 21.80 16.96
CA ILE A 247 -12.06 22.77 15.92
C ILE A 247 -10.88 23.71 15.67
N GLU A 248 -10.25 24.23 16.73
CA GLU A 248 -9.07 25.10 16.60
C GLU A 248 -7.87 24.38 15.99
N GLY A 249 -7.69 23.10 16.28
CA GLY A 249 -6.66 22.25 15.69
C GLY A 249 -6.85 22.06 14.17
N THR A 250 -8.11 22.06 13.69
CA THR A 250 -8.39 21.99 12.25
C THR A 250 -7.88 23.20 11.48
N LEU A 251 -7.68 24.35 12.13
CA LEU A 251 -7.19 25.57 11.48
C LEU A 251 -5.77 25.43 10.91
N LEU A 252 -4.98 24.43 11.37
CA LEU A 252 -3.68 24.11 10.76
C LEU A 252 -3.79 23.36 9.43
N PHE A 253 -4.96 22.76 9.15
CA PHE A 253 -5.23 22.06 7.90
C PHE A 253 -5.90 22.99 6.88
N ALA A 254 -5.34 24.20 6.74
CA ALA A 254 -5.81 25.18 5.78
C ALA A 254 -5.79 24.58 4.36
N THR A 255 -6.93 24.63 3.69
CA THR A 255 -7.08 24.17 2.32
C THR A 255 -6.52 25.25 1.38
N ALA A 256 -5.74 24.84 0.39
CA ALA A 256 -5.11 25.77 -0.54
C ALA A 256 -5.43 25.39 -1.99
N VAL A 257 -5.58 26.39 -2.85
CA VAL A 257 -5.69 26.19 -4.30
C VAL A 257 -4.28 26.14 -4.85
N VAL A 258 -3.75 24.94 -5.10
CA VAL A 258 -2.35 24.79 -5.54
C VAL A 258 -2.32 24.36 -7.01
N ARG A 259 -1.69 25.18 -7.86
CA ARG A 259 -1.17 24.72 -9.17
C ARG A 259 0.16 24.01 -8.91
N ARG A 260 0.15 22.73 -8.52
CA ARG A 260 1.41 21.97 -8.37
C ARG A 260 2.03 21.76 -9.75
N HIS A 261 3.23 22.28 -9.98
CA HIS A 261 3.99 22.04 -11.21
C HIS A 261 4.13 20.52 -11.43
N GLY A 262 3.60 20.00 -12.55
CA GLY A 262 3.64 18.57 -12.90
C GLY A 262 2.39 17.76 -12.54
N ALA A 263 1.41 18.33 -11.84
CA ALA A 263 0.13 17.66 -11.58
C ALA A 263 -0.95 18.12 -12.57
N ALA A 264 -1.49 17.20 -13.36
CA ALA A 264 -2.75 17.39 -14.09
C ALA A 264 -3.96 17.30 -13.14
N TYR A 265 -3.95 18.06 -12.04
CA TYR A 265 -5.04 18.14 -11.07
C TYR A 265 -5.51 19.59 -10.94
N SER A 266 -6.78 19.84 -11.27
CA SER A 266 -7.41 21.17 -11.22
C SER A 266 -8.21 21.42 -9.92
N GLY A 267 -8.01 20.62 -8.88
CA GLY A 267 -8.75 20.69 -7.60
C GLY A 267 -7.98 21.31 -6.43
N ALA A 268 -8.66 21.49 -5.30
CA ALA A 268 -8.06 21.97 -4.05
C ALA A 268 -7.04 20.97 -3.46
N ALA A 269 -5.94 21.51 -2.90
CA ALA A 269 -5.03 20.74 -2.06
C ALA A 269 -5.58 20.72 -0.63
N LEU A 270 -5.85 19.51 -0.15
CA LEU A 270 -6.25 19.24 1.23
C LEU A 270 -5.04 18.57 1.90
N PRO A 271 -4.37 19.21 2.87
CA PRO A 271 -3.17 18.67 3.52
C PRO A 271 -3.31 17.21 3.93
N PHE A 272 -2.47 16.36 3.36
CA PHE A 272 -2.42 14.91 3.62
C PHE A 272 -3.76 14.18 3.52
N GLN A 273 -4.70 14.71 2.73
CA GLN A 273 -6.01 14.09 2.48
C GLN A 273 -6.09 13.58 1.04
N VAL A 274 -6.53 12.32 0.92
CA VAL A 274 -6.69 11.62 -0.36
C VAL A 274 -8.09 11.00 -0.44
N PRO A 275 -8.61 10.70 -1.65
CA PRO A 275 -9.82 9.92 -1.82
C PRO A 275 -9.75 8.58 -1.08
N GLY A 276 -10.90 8.15 -0.54
CA GLY A 276 -11.03 6.90 0.20
C GLY A 276 -10.68 5.69 -0.65
N SER A 277 -9.79 4.83 -0.17
CA SER A 277 -9.45 3.56 -0.80
C SER A 277 -9.82 2.37 0.08
N THR A 278 -10.05 1.22 -0.55
CA THR A 278 -10.35 -0.04 0.17
C THR A 278 -9.08 -0.78 0.59
N ALA A 279 -7.92 -0.44 0.01
CA ALA A 279 -6.65 -1.05 0.36
C ALA A 279 -6.20 -0.63 1.77
N GLY A 280 -5.77 -1.60 2.58
CA GLY A 280 -5.38 -1.40 3.97
C GLY A 280 -6.54 -1.13 4.92
N PHE A 281 -7.80 -1.16 4.46
CA PHE A 281 -8.97 -0.87 5.28
C PHE A 281 -9.91 -2.09 5.34
N ALA A 282 -9.54 -3.07 6.16
CA ALA A 282 -10.29 -4.32 6.32
C ALA A 282 -11.64 -4.17 7.06
N SER A 283 -11.88 -3.03 7.73
CA SER A 283 -13.06 -2.81 8.56
C SER A 283 -14.34 -2.46 7.77
N SER A 284 -14.28 -2.34 6.43
CA SER A 284 -15.50 -2.05 5.66
C SER A 284 -16.42 -3.27 5.67
N ALA A 285 -17.54 -3.20 6.39
CA ALA A 285 -18.66 -4.10 6.14
C ALA A 285 -19.07 -4.00 4.65
N SER A 286 -19.62 -5.08 4.08
CA SER A 286 -20.10 -5.08 2.70
C SER A 286 -21.08 -3.92 2.48
N GLY A 287 -20.67 -2.90 1.71
CA GLY A 287 -21.47 -1.70 1.42
C GLY A 287 -20.99 -0.39 2.05
N GLU A 288 -19.97 -0.39 2.92
CA GLU A 288 -19.35 0.85 3.40
C GLU A 288 -18.42 1.44 2.32
N HIS A 289 -18.66 2.70 1.95
CA HIS A 289 -17.88 3.43 0.95
C HIS A 289 -16.97 4.47 1.63
N PRO A 290 -15.64 4.27 1.64
CA PRO A 290 -14.69 5.28 2.10
C PRO A 290 -14.84 6.57 1.30
N LEU A 291 -15.13 7.68 1.99
CA LEU A 291 -15.27 9.01 1.37
C LEU A 291 -13.89 9.66 1.12
N ALA A 292 -13.01 9.58 2.12
CA ALA A 292 -11.66 10.14 2.10
C ALA A 292 -10.79 9.46 3.16
N GLU A 293 -9.48 9.68 3.07
CA GLU A 293 -8.52 9.33 4.12
C GLU A 293 -7.74 10.59 4.51
N LEU A 294 -7.59 10.83 5.81
CA LEU A 294 -6.63 11.80 6.36
C LEU A 294 -5.44 11.02 6.91
N TRP A 295 -4.25 11.45 6.51
CA TRP A 295 -2.98 10.95 7.01
C TRP A 295 -2.41 12.00 7.95
N ALA A 296 -2.67 11.87 9.25
CA ALA A 296 -2.25 12.83 10.25
C ALA A 296 -0.76 12.63 10.59
N PRO A 297 0.14 13.58 10.29
CA PRO A 297 1.58 13.38 10.46
C PRO A 297 2.01 13.41 11.93
N GLU A 298 2.92 12.51 12.29
CA GLU A 298 3.62 12.49 13.57
C GLU A 298 5.05 12.98 13.36
N TRP A 299 5.44 14.06 14.05
CA TRP A 299 6.82 14.55 14.10
C TRP A 299 7.44 14.22 15.48
N PRO A 300 8.63 13.57 15.50
CA PRO A 300 9.33 13.26 16.74
C PRO A 300 10.12 14.46 17.29
N GLU A 301 10.53 15.39 16.44
CA GLU A 301 11.25 16.60 16.87
C GLU A 301 10.28 17.72 17.23
N PRO A 302 10.48 18.47 18.34
CA PRO A 302 9.58 19.56 18.72
C PRO A 302 9.49 20.64 17.64
N LEU A 303 8.26 21.00 17.27
CA LEU A 303 7.96 22.11 16.36
C LEU A 303 7.19 23.19 17.09
N CYS A 304 7.41 24.46 16.77
CA CYS A 304 6.49 25.54 17.14
C CYS A 304 5.26 25.57 16.20
N ILE A 305 4.22 26.32 16.56
CA ILE A 305 2.99 26.41 15.76
C ILE A 305 3.23 26.93 14.33
N PRO A 306 4.03 27.98 14.10
CA PRO A 306 4.39 28.39 12.73
C PRO A 306 5.05 27.28 11.90
N GLU A 307 5.94 26.49 12.49
CA GLU A 307 6.60 25.37 11.80
C GLU A 307 5.61 24.23 11.49
N ALA A 308 4.76 23.87 12.46
CA ALA A 308 3.71 22.88 12.24
C ALA A 308 2.70 23.32 11.17
N ALA A 309 2.32 24.60 11.16
CA ALA A 309 1.46 25.18 10.12
C ALA A 309 2.12 25.15 8.74
N HIS A 310 3.44 25.42 8.66
CA HIS A 310 4.19 25.32 7.42
C HIS A 310 4.24 23.88 6.89
N LEU A 311 4.57 22.91 7.73
CA LEU A 311 4.59 21.48 7.38
C LEU A 311 3.22 20.98 6.89
N LEU A 312 2.15 21.33 7.60
CA LEU A 312 0.79 20.96 7.22
C LEU A 312 0.34 21.71 5.95
N GLY A 313 0.72 22.97 5.78
CA GLY A 313 0.40 23.76 4.60
C GLY A 313 1.09 23.28 3.32
N GLU A 314 2.36 22.83 3.40
CA GLU A 314 3.07 22.24 2.27
C GLU A 314 2.40 20.90 1.86
N GLY A 315 2.15 20.03 2.85
CA GLY A 315 1.39 18.81 2.68
C GLY A 315 1.95 17.92 1.56
N ARG A 316 3.28 17.81 1.47
CA ARG A 316 3.96 17.10 0.41
C ARG A 316 3.93 15.61 0.67
N ALA A 317 3.37 14.90 -0.30
CA ALA A 317 3.44 13.46 -0.41
C ALA A 317 3.41 13.11 -1.89
N ASP A 318 4.56 12.70 -2.41
CA ASP A 318 4.76 12.43 -3.83
C ASP A 318 5.04 10.95 -4.05
N TRP A 319 4.42 10.37 -5.06
CA TRP A 319 4.74 9.05 -5.58
C TRP A 319 5.05 9.15 -7.07
N ASN A 320 6.22 8.65 -7.46
CA ASN A 320 6.64 8.59 -8.87
C ASN A 320 6.49 9.94 -9.62
N SER A 321 7.03 11.01 -9.03
CA SER A 321 6.99 12.39 -9.53
C SER A 321 5.61 13.06 -9.60
N HIS A 322 4.60 12.49 -8.92
CA HIS A 322 3.27 13.07 -8.85
C HIS A 322 2.78 13.10 -7.40
N ALA A 323 1.98 14.11 -7.04
CA ALA A 323 1.29 14.12 -5.76
C ALA A 323 0.45 12.84 -5.58
N ALA A 324 0.48 12.28 -4.37
CA ALA A 324 -0.27 11.09 -4.00
C ALA A 324 -1.78 11.28 -4.23
N ARG A 325 -2.45 10.27 -4.82
CA ARG A 325 -3.88 10.35 -5.20
C ARG A 325 -4.74 9.31 -4.51
N SER A 326 -4.15 8.51 -3.64
CA SER A 326 -4.80 7.41 -2.95
C SER A 326 -4.04 7.07 -1.67
N GLY A 327 -4.68 6.34 -0.75
CA GLY A 327 -4.01 5.80 0.43
C GLY A 327 -2.81 4.91 0.07
N LEU A 328 -2.85 4.22 -1.07
CA LEU A 328 -1.71 3.46 -1.56
C LEU A 328 -0.53 4.34 -1.97
N ASP A 329 -0.78 5.45 -2.67
CA ASP A 329 0.29 6.37 -3.05
C ASP A 329 0.90 7.02 -1.81
N MET A 330 0.09 7.33 -0.79
CA MET A 330 0.55 7.82 0.51
C MET A 330 1.47 6.81 1.20
N ALA A 331 1.08 5.54 1.27
CA ALA A 331 1.92 4.48 1.85
C ALA A 331 3.26 4.37 1.12
N ARG A 332 3.24 4.45 -0.21
CA ARG A 332 4.46 4.38 -1.04
C ARG A 332 5.33 5.64 -0.90
N ALA A 333 4.74 6.82 -0.83
CA ALA A 333 5.46 8.07 -0.59
C ALA A 333 6.19 8.04 0.76
N ALA A 334 5.51 7.58 1.83
CA ALA A 334 6.10 7.37 3.14
C ALA A 334 7.23 6.32 3.11
N ALA A 335 7.08 5.28 2.28
CA ALA A 335 8.05 4.21 2.08
C ALA A 335 9.30 4.60 1.27
N THR A 336 9.32 5.78 0.65
CA THR A 336 10.43 6.25 -0.20
C THR A 336 10.96 7.63 0.20
N PHE A 337 10.66 8.11 1.42
CA PHE A 337 10.97 9.47 1.89
C PHE A 337 10.50 10.59 0.94
N ALA A 338 9.42 10.35 0.20
CA ALA A 338 8.84 11.32 -0.70
C ALA A 338 7.71 12.12 -0.02
N VAL A 339 7.86 12.35 1.29
CA VAL A 339 7.00 13.19 2.12
C VAL A 339 7.83 14.33 2.74
N ASP A 340 7.18 15.29 3.40
CA ASP A 340 7.89 16.37 4.09
C ASP A 340 8.88 15.85 5.14
N ARG A 341 10.02 16.54 5.25
CA ARG A 341 11.06 16.21 6.23
C ARG A 341 10.53 16.48 7.64
N GLY A 342 10.99 15.67 8.61
CA GLY A 342 10.56 15.78 10.00
C GLY A 342 9.32 14.96 10.34
N ILE A 343 8.61 14.40 9.34
CA ILE A 343 7.55 13.43 9.59
C ILE A 343 8.18 12.05 9.85
N GLY A 344 7.93 11.49 11.03
CA GLY A 344 8.37 10.16 11.43
C GLY A 344 7.32 9.06 11.17
N ALA A 345 6.04 9.40 11.18
CA ALA A 345 4.94 8.48 10.87
C ALA A 345 3.68 9.23 10.46
N PHE A 346 2.67 8.48 10.00
CA PHE A 346 1.32 8.98 9.79
C PHE A 346 0.31 8.10 10.52
N GLN A 347 -0.61 8.74 11.23
CA GLN A 347 -1.82 8.10 11.73
C GLN A 347 -2.93 8.20 10.68
N ARG A 348 -3.35 7.06 10.13
CA ARG A 348 -4.35 6.99 9.06
C ARG A 348 -5.76 6.98 9.65
N HIS A 349 -6.61 7.87 9.14
CA HIS A 349 -8.03 7.97 9.50
C HIS A 349 -8.88 7.91 8.24
N VAL A 350 -9.78 6.94 8.15
CA VAL A 350 -10.67 6.75 7.00
C VAL A 350 -12.06 7.29 7.35
N PHE A 351 -12.57 8.20 6.54
CA PHE A 351 -13.93 8.72 6.69
C PHE A 351 -14.91 7.79 5.98
N VAL A 352 -15.86 7.22 6.73
CA VAL A 352 -16.92 6.34 6.22
C VAL A 352 -18.29 6.84 6.64
N ASP A 353 -19.29 6.64 5.78
CA ASP A 353 -20.70 6.79 6.14
C ASP A 353 -21.18 5.52 6.84
N ARG A 354 -21.63 5.63 8.09
CA ARG A 354 -22.27 4.53 8.83
C ARG A 354 -23.72 4.84 9.12
N LEU A 355 -24.60 3.84 8.91
CA LEU A 355 -26.03 3.87 9.26
C LEU A 355 -26.83 5.07 8.68
N GLY A 356 -26.39 5.66 7.57
CA GLY A 356 -27.03 6.84 6.98
C GLY A 356 -26.89 8.13 7.79
N GLN A 357 -25.93 8.17 8.73
CA GLN A 357 -25.60 9.33 9.56
C GLN A 357 -24.44 10.14 8.97
N SER A 358 -24.02 11.20 9.67
CA SER A 358 -22.82 11.99 9.33
C SER A 358 -21.58 11.10 9.24
N PRO A 359 -20.61 11.44 8.36
CA PRO A 359 -19.36 10.68 8.24
C PRO A 359 -18.66 10.52 9.59
N ILE A 360 -17.98 9.40 9.82
CA ILE A 360 -17.17 9.16 11.03
C ILE A 360 -15.72 8.93 10.62
N ALA A 361 -14.77 9.50 11.37
CA ALA A 361 -13.34 9.22 11.19
C ALA A 361 -12.93 7.94 11.93
N VAL A 362 -12.69 6.86 11.19
CA VAL A 362 -12.27 5.56 11.76
C VAL A 362 -10.74 5.44 11.70
N PRO A 363 -10.05 5.23 12.83
CA PRO A 363 -8.63 4.90 12.82
C PRO A 363 -8.36 3.64 11.97
N ALA A 364 -7.43 3.74 11.04
CA ALA A 364 -7.13 2.70 10.06
C ALA A 364 -5.67 2.20 10.14
N GLY A 365 -4.97 2.53 11.22
CA GLY A 365 -3.59 2.12 11.50
C GLY A 365 -2.58 3.25 11.38
N ARG A 366 -1.35 2.95 11.82
CA ARG A 366 -0.20 3.86 11.82
C ARG A 366 0.83 3.36 10.80
N ILE A 367 1.44 4.27 10.06
CA ILE A 367 2.42 3.95 9.02
C ILE A 367 3.68 4.75 9.27
N ASP A 368 4.78 4.07 9.55
CA ASP A 368 6.08 4.70 9.73
C ASP A 368 6.61 5.26 8.40
N VAL A 369 7.31 6.39 8.49
CA VAL A 369 8.05 6.97 7.36
C VAL A 369 9.46 6.40 7.38
N GLY A 370 9.89 5.81 6.27
CA GLY A 370 11.19 5.13 6.17
C GLY A 370 11.38 4.45 4.83
N VAL A 371 12.63 4.34 4.36
CA VAL A 371 12.93 3.64 3.11
C VAL A 371 12.66 2.15 3.27
N ARG A 372 11.79 1.63 2.41
CA ARG A 372 11.49 0.21 2.30
C ARG A 372 11.98 -0.32 0.95
N GLY A 373 12.81 -1.35 0.99
CA GLY A 373 13.36 -1.98 -0.21
C GLY A 373 12.27 -2.51 -1.13
N GLY A 374 12.48 -2.42 -2.45
CA GLY A 374 11.57 -2.98 -3.45
C GLY A 374 10.33 -2.14 -3.80
N VAL A 375 9.96 -1.13 -3.01
CA VAL A 375 8.79 -0.29 -3.30
C VAL A 375 8.93 0.47 -4.61
N ASP A 376 10.10 1.07 -4.86
CA ASP A 376 10.44 1.80 -6.09
C ASP A 376 10.41 0.90 -7.34
N LEU A 377 10.77 -0.39 -7.17
CA LEU A 377 10.72 -1.38 -8.25
C LEU A 377 9.31 -1.59 -8.80
N LEU A 378 8.27 -1.27 -8.02
CA LEU A 378 6.87 -1.48 -8.38
C LEU A 378 6.24 -0.30 -9.15
N ALA A 379 6.94 0.82 -9.36
CA ALA A 379 6.44 1.98 -10.09
C ALA A 379 5.89 1.67 -11.51
N PRO A 380 6.47 0.74 -12.31
CA PRO A 380 5.93 0.39 -13.62
C PRO A 380 4.49 -0.13 -13.61
N LEU A 381 3.96 -0.60 -12.46
CA LEU A 381 2.60 -1.13 -12.34
C LEU A 381 1.52 -0.07 -12.53
N ASP A 382 1.80 1.19 -12.22
CA ASP A 382 0.73 2.19 -12.03
C ASP A 382 -0.03 2.47 -13.31
N ARG A 383 0.69 2.63 -14.43
CA ARG A 383 0.08 2.85 -15.74
C ARG A 383 -0.81 1.68 -16.15
N TRP A 384 -0.37 0.45 -15.86
CA TRP A 384 -1.11 -0.76 -16.19
C TRP A 384 -2.36 -0.93 -15.32
N ARG A 385 -2.22 -0.74 -14.00
CA ARG A 385 -3.34 -0.82 -13.03
C ARG A 385 -4.43 0.20 -13.33
N GLU A 386 -4.04 1.44 -13.59
CA GLU A 386 -4.98 2.51 -13.93
C GLU A 386 -5.66 2.25 -15.27
N ALA A 387 -4.92 1.80 -16.29
CA ALA A 387 -5.52 1.40 -17.56
C ALA A 387 -6.53 0.27 -17.39
N LEU A 388 -6.21 -0.76 -16.58
CA LEU A 388 -7.12 -1.86 -16.29
C LEU A 388 -8.38 -1.37 -15.56
N ARG A 389 -8.24 -0.50 -14.56
CA ARG A 389 -9.37 0.08 -13.82
C ARG A 389 -10.33 0.83 -14.74
N ARG A 390 -9.81 1.63 -15.68
CA ARG A 390 -10.60 2.38 -16.67
C ARG A 390 -11.36 1.51 -17.68
N THR A 391 -11.01 0.23 -17.82
CA THR A 391 -11.80 -0.70 -18.65
C THR A 391 -13.15 -1.05 -18.04
N ASP A 392 -13.40 -0.65 -16.79
CA ASP A 392 -14.56 -1.08 -16.00
C ASP A 392 -14.66 -2.63 -16.00
N PRO A 393 -13.66 -3.32 -15.44
CA PRO A 393 -13.53 -4.76 -15.63
C PRO A 393 -14.62 -5.51 -14.84
N PRO A 394 -15.07 -6.69 -15.30
CA PRO A 394 -16.01 -7.53 -14.55
C PRO A 394 -15.62 -7.73 -13.08
N SER A 395 -16.62 -7.93 -12.22
CA SER A 395 -16.46 -7.98 -10.75
C SER A 395 -15.33 -8.89 -10.26
N HIS A 396 -15.16 -10.07 -10.86
CA HIS A 396 -14.08 -11.00 -10.50
C HIS A 396 -12.67 -10.44 -10.80
N ILE A 397 -12.50 -9.67 -11.89
CA ILE A 397 -11.22 -9.02 -12.24
C ILE A 397 -11.00 -7.79 -11.36
N ALA A 398 -12.06 -7.01 -11.11
CA ALA A 398 -12.01 -5.90 -10.17
C ALA A 398 -11.57 -6.37 -8.76
N ALA A 399 -12.05 -7.53 -8.31
CA ALA A 399 -11.62 -8.15 -7.06
C ALA A 399 -10.12 -8.53 -7.09
N ARG A 400 -9.61 -9.07 -8.19
CA ARG A 400 -8.17 -9.38 -8.34
C ARG A 400 -7.30 -8.11 -8.40
N LEU A 401 -7.80 -7.03 -9.02
CA LEU A 401 -7.12 -5.73 -9.02
C LEU A 401 -7.06 -5.15 -7.60
N ARG A 402 -8.16 -5.22 -6.82
CA ARG A 402 -8.14 -4.82 -5.39
C ARG A 402 -7.16 -5.66 -4.57
N ALA A 403 -7.09 -6.96 -4.81
CA ALA A 403 -6.12 -7.84 -4.14
C ALA A 403 -4.67 -7.48 -4.49
N LEU A 404 -4.40 -7.06 -5.74
CA LEU A 404 -3.11 -6.51 -6.12
C LEU A 404 -2.83 -5.18 -5.41
N ASP A 405 -3.80 -4.27 -5.38
CA ASP A 405 -3.67 -2.99 -4.68
C ASP A 405 -3.37 -3.19 -3.17
N GLN A 406 -4.02 -4.19 -2.56
CA GLN A 406 -3.76 -4.59 -1.17
C GLN A 406 -2.35 -5.13 -0.98
N ALA A 407 -1.89 -6.07 -1.81
CA ALA A 407 -0.54 -6.64 -1.69
C ALA A 407 0.55 -5.56 -1.83
N ILE A 408 0.34 -4.58 -2.72
CA ILE A 408 1.26 -3.45 -2.87
C ILE A 408 1.23 -2.57 -1.61
N PHE A 409 0.05 -2.31 -1.04
CA PHE A 409 -0.10 -1.55 0.19
C PHE A 409 0.62 -2.21 1.37
N ASP A 410 0.43 -3.53 1.53
CA ASP A 410 1.06 -4.31 2.60
C ASP A 410 2.59 -4.30 2.48
N HIS A 411 3.12 -4.46 1.26
CA HIS A 411 4.55 -4.32 1.03
C HIS A 411 5.05 -2.90 1.28
N ALA A 412 4.30 -1.87 0.87
CA ALA A 412 4.66 -0.48 1.15
C ALA A 412 4.61 -0.12 2.65
N CYS A 413 3.84 -0.84 3.47
CA CYS A 413 3.82 -0.64 4.93
C CYS A 413 4.92 -1.41 5.64
N THR A 414 5.20 -2.64 5.21
CA THR A 414 6.11 -3.57 5.92
C THR A 414 7.54 -3.53 5.39
N GLY A 415 7.73 -3.28 4.09
CA GLY A 415 9.02 -3.42 3.40
C GLY A 415 9.55 -4.84 3.35
N GLN A 416 8.76 -5.85 3.74
CA GLN A 416 9.21 -7.24 3.78
C GLN A 416 9.28 -7.82 2.36
N ASP A 417 10.36 -8.56 2.09
CA ASP A 417 10.58 -9.21 0.79
C ASP A 417 9.53 -10.29 0.50
N VAL A 418 9.02 -10.97 1.52
CA VAL A 418 7.91 -11.94 1.37
C VAL A 418 6.65 -11.24 0.85
N ALA A 419 6.36 -10.02 1.33
CA ALA A 419 5.25 -9.22 0.81
C ALA A 419 5.49 -8.79 -0.65
N LEU A 420 6.75 -8.50 -1.04
CA LEU A 420 7.11 -8.21 -2.43
C LEU A 420 6.85 -9.42 -3.35
N VAL A 421 7.18 -10.63 -2.90
CA VAL A 421 6.85 -11.87 -3.61
C VAL A 421 5.34 -12.01 -3.81
N GLU A 422 4.55 -11.71 -2.77
CA GLU A 422 3.09 -11.75 -2.87
C GLU A 422 2.50 -10.68 -3.80
N VAL A 423 3.16 -9.52 -3.98
CA VAL A 423 2.78 -8.56 -5.02
C VAL A 423 2.87 -9.20 -6.41
N PHE A 424 3.97 -9.90 -6.71
CA PHE A 424 4.11 -10.58 -8.00
C PHE A 424 3.12 -11.74 -8.16
N ALA A 425 2.83 -12.49 -7.10
CA ALA A 425 1.77 -13.50 -7.14
C ALA A 425 0.39 -12.87 -7.41
N ALA A 426 0.03 -11.80 -6.71
CA ALA A 426 -1.23 -11.09 -6.93
C ALA A 426 -1.33 -10.51 -8.35
N LEU A 427 -0.22 -9.98 -8.88
CA LEU A 427 -0.11 -9.51 -10.25
C LEU A 427 -0.37 -10.63 -11.25
N GLY A 428 0.24 -11.80 -11.08
CA GLY A 428 0.02 -12.95 -11.96
C GLY A 428 -1.43 -13.43 -11.94
N ARG A 429 -2.08 -13.49 -10.77
CA ARG A 429 -3.52 -13.80 -10.64
C ARG A 429 -4.39 -12.77 -11.37
N CYS A 430 -4.08 -11.49 -11.22
CA CYS A 430 -4.81 -10.40 -11.88
C CYS A 430 -4.65 -10.45 -13.41
N ARG A 431 -3.43 -10.65 -13.89
CA ARG A 431 -3.10 -10.79 -15.31
C ARG A 431 -3.78 -12.00 -15.95
N SER A 432 -3.75 -13.15 -15.29
CA SER A 432 -4.41 -14.37 -15.77
C SER A 432 -5.93 -14.19 -15.91
N ALA A 433 -6.57 -13.51 -14.94
CA ALA A 433 -7.98 -13.19 -15.04
C ALA A 433 -8.28 -12.19 -16.17
N ALA A 434 -7.44 -11.15 -16.30
CA ALA A 434 -7.55 -10.14 -17.36
C ALA A 434 -7.39 -10.74 -18.77
N SER A 435 -6.43 -11.63 -18.97
CA SER A 435 -6.15 -12.23 -20.29
C SER A 435 -7.27 -13.12 -20.80
N ARG A 436 -8.08 -13.69 -19.90
CA ARG A 436 -9.26 -14.50 -20.24
C ARG A 436 -10.49 -13.67 -20.63
N SER A 437 -10.53 -12.38 -20.31
CA SER A 437 -11.65 -11.49 -20.60
C SER A 437 -11.54 -10.84 -21.98
N GLY A 438 -12.54 -11.05 -22.84
CA GLY A 438 -12.63 -10.39 -24.15
C GLY A 438 -12.61 -8.87 -24.04
N LYS A 439 -13.45 -8.32 -23.14
CA LYS A 439 -13.53 -6.87 -22.86
C LYS A 439 -12.16 -6.25 -22.53
N VAL A 440 -11.37 -6.92 -21.69
CA VAL A 440 -10.05 -6.40 -21.29
C VAL A 440 -9.02 -6.56 -22.40
N ARG A 441 -9.07 -7.65 -23.18
CA ARG A 441 -8.19 -7.82 -24.35
C ARG A 441 -8.42 -6.73 -25.40
N ASP A 442 -9.67 -6.37 -25.66
CA ASP A 442 -10.03 -5.35 -26.65
C ASP A 442 -9.56 -3.94 -26.23
N ALA A 443 -9.40 -3.72 -24.92
CA ALA A 443 -8.94 -2.45 -24.36
C ALA A 443 -7.45 -2.15 -24.58
N LYS A 444 -6.66 -3.10 -25.10
CA LYS A 444 -5.22 -2.94 -25.43
C LYS A 444 -4.41 -2.28 -24.30
N LEU A 445 -4.39 -2.93 -23.14
CA LEU A 445 -3.63 -2.46 -21.98
C LEU A 445 -2.17 -2.15 -22.34
N PRO A 446 -1.55 -1.14 -21.70
CA PRO A 446 -0.14 -0.81 -21.92
C PRO A 446 0.75 -2.02 -21.59
N VAL A 447 1.86 -2.15 -22.31
CA VAL A 447 2.85 -3.19 -22.01
C VAL A 447 3.40 -2.97 -20.60
N LEU A 448 3.32 -4.01 -19.77
CA LEU A 448 3.91 -4.01 -18.44
C LEU A 448 5.30 -4.62 -18.52
N SER A 449 6.32 -3.85 -18.14
CA SER A 449 7.72 -4.30 -18.10
C SER A 449 8.43 -3.70 -16.89
N PHE A 450 9.13 -4.54 -16.14
CA PHE A 450 9.97 -4.12 -15.02
C PHE A 450 11.45 -4.16 -15.43
N PRO A 451 12.12 -3.03 -15.66
CA PRO A 451 13.43 -3.00 -16.31
C PRO A 451 14.60 -3.49 -15.43
N HIS A 452 14.41 -3.59 -14.10
CA HIS A 452 15.49 -3.82 -13.14
C HIS A 452 15.47 -5.23 -12.53
N GLY A 453 15.42 -6.28 -13.36
CA GLY A 453 15.34 -7.67 -12.88
C GLY A 453 16.52 -8.09 -11.98
N ALA A 454 17.74 -7.60 -12.25
CA ALA A 454 18.89 -7.87 -11.39
C ALA A 454 18.75 -7.26 -9.98
N LYS A 455 18.22 -6.03 -9.87
CA LYS A 455 17.94 -5.39 -8.58
C LYS A 455 16.83 -6.12 -7.83
N LEU A 456 15.80 -6.58 -8.54
CA LEU A 456 14.74 -7.40 -7.95
C LEU A 456 15.29 -8.74 -7.42
N LEU A 457 16.16 -9.41 -8.20
CA LEU A 457 16.77 -10.67 -7.77
C LEU A 457 17.59 -10.48 -6.48
N ASP A 458 18.36 -9.40 -6.41
CA ASP A 458 19.17 -9.07 -5.24
C ASP A 458 18.30 -8.78 -4.01
N GLN A 459 17.23 -8.00 -4.19
CA GLN A 459 16.24 -7.72 -3.14
C GLN A 459 15.59 -9.02 -2.61
N LEU A 460 15.36 -10.02 -3.47
CA LEU A 460 14.69 -11.27 -3.08
C LEU A 460 15.65 -12.36 -2.57
N ARG A 461 16.95 -12.10 -2.48
CA ARG A 461 18.00 -13.11 -2.23
C ARG A 461 17.70 -13.97 -1.00
N ASP A 462 17.32 -13.35 0.12
CA ASP A 462 17.05 -14.05 1.38
C ASP A 462 15.77 -14.90 1.33
N VAL A 463 14.72 -14.41 0.66
CA VAL A 463 13.46 -15.16 0.52
C VAL A 463 13.62 -16.36 -0.41
N ILE A 464 14.44 -16.23 -1.47
CA ILE A 464 14.73 -17.32 -2.41
C ILE A 464 15.32 -18.55 -1.70
N HIS A 465 16.04 -18.38 -0.59
CA HIS A 465 16.56 -19.51 0.21
C HIS A 465 15.45 -20.38 0.82
N HIS A 466 14.29 -19.79 1.13
CA HIS A 466 13.25 -20.42 1.93
C HIS A 466 11.94 -20.66 1.15
N ASP A 467 11.74 -19.96 0.03
CA ASP A 467 10.53 -20.05 -0.79
C ASP A 467 10.76 -20.92 -2.04
N ARG A 468 10.21 -22.14 -2.02
CA ARG A 468 10.37 -23.12 -3.10
C ARG A 468 9.59 -22.73 -4.35
N GLU A 469 8.35 -22.29 -4.20
CA GLU A 469 7.48 -21.85 -5.29
C GLU A 469 8.11 -20.67 -6.04
N LEU A 470 8.74 -19.74 -5.32
CA LEU A 470 9.51 -18.64 -5.92
C LEU A 470 10.70 -19.16 -6.73
N ARG A 471 11.48 -20.11 -6.20
CA ARG A 471 12.60 -20.71 -6.94
C ARG A 471 12.14 -21.34 -8.25
N ILE A 472 11.07 -22.15 -8.21
CA ILE A 472 10.51 -22.80 -9.40
C ILE A 472 10.02 -21.74 -10.39
N ALA A 473 9.31 -20.70 -9.92
CA ALA A 473 8.86 -19.61 -10.77
C ALA A 473 10.01 -18.86 -11.44
N LEU A 474 11.09 -18.53 -10.70
CA LEU A 474 12.29 -17.87 -11.26
C LEU A 474 12.99 -18.74 -12.31
N ALA A 475 13.13 -20.04 -12.07
CA ALA A 475 13.70 -20.96 -13.04
C ALA A 475 12.88 -20.98 -14.34
N LEU A 476 11.54 -20.98 -14.24
CA LEU A 476 10.65 -20.91 -15.40
C LEU A 476 10.74 -19.56 -16.12
N THR A 477 10.62 -18.44 -15.42
CA THR A 477 10.56 -17.11 -16.07
C THR A 477 11.87 -16.69 -16.72
N THR A 478 13.00 -17.17 -16.21
CA THR A 478 14.33 -16.87 -16.77
C THR A 478 14.75 -17.83 -17.90
N SER A 479 14.00 -18.91 -18.11
CA SER A 479 14.30 -19.93 -19.11
C SER A 479 14.14 -19.42 -20.55
N ARG A 480 15.17 -19.64 -21.37
CA ARG A 480 15.27 -19.12 -22.74
C ARG A 480 16.25 -19.90 -23.62
N ASP A 481 15.99 -19.89 -24.93
CA ASP A 481 16.92 -20.45 -25.93
C ASP A 481 17.83 -19.36 -26.55
N GLY A 482 17.37 -18.09 -26.59
CA GLY A 482 18.13 -16.95 -27.12
C GLY A 482 18.75 -16.07 -26.03
N ALA A 483 19.62 -15.14 -26.43
CA ALA A 483 20.26 -14.21 -25.50
C ALA A 483 19.29 -13.16 -24.92
N SER A 484 18.26 -12.75 -25.67
CA SER A 484 17.41 -11.60 -25.35
C SER A 484 15.90 -11.91 -25.22
N THR A 485 15.47 -13.15 -25.48
CA THR A 485 14.05 -13.56 -25.47
C THR A 485 13.67 -14.27 -24.18
N PHE A 486 13.21 -13.51 -23.19
CA PHE A 486 12.74 -14.02 -21.90
C PHE A 486 11.22 -14.14 -21.90
N GLY A 487 10.68 -15.24 -21.37
CA GLY A 487 9.26 -15.39 -21.12
C GLY A 487 8.33 -15.28 -22.35
N THR A 488 8.86 -15.18 -23.59
CA THR A 488 8.05 -15.13 -24.82
C THR A 488 7.23 -16.40 -25.04
N TRP A 489 7.67 -17.51 -24.45
CA TRP A 489 6.95 -18.78 -24.42
C TRP A 489 5.98 -18.90 -23.23
N LEU A 490 5.98 -17.95 -22.28
CA LEU A 490 5.08 -17.88 -21.13
C LEU A 490 3.94 -16.88 -21.40
N THR A 491 3.27 -17.01 -22.55
CA THR A 491 2.09 -16.18 -22.84
C THR A 491 0.90 -16.57 -21.98
N ASP A 492 0.10 -15.57 -21.60
CA ASP A 492 -1.02 -15.64 -20.66
C ASP A 492 -2.11 -16.71 -20.95
N PRO A 493 -2.36 -17.22 -22.18
CA PRO A 493 -3.26 -18.37 -22.34
C PRO A 493 -2.62 -19.73 -22.06
N LEU A 494 -1.29 -19.85 -21.89
CA LEU A 494 -0.60 -21.15 -21.83
C LEU A 494 -0.76 -21.88 -20.49
N LEU A 495 -1.07 -21.18 -19.41
CA LEU A 495 -1.38 -21.78 -18.10
C LEU A 495 -2.89 -21.84 -17.81
N ALA A 496 -3.75 -21.63 -18.81
CA ALA A 496 -5.21 -21.59 -18.61
C ALA A 496 -5.82 -22.87 -18.02
N GLY A 497 -5.13 -24.02 -18.18
CA GLY A 497 -5.48 -25.32 -17.59
C GLY A 497 -4.76 -25.66 -16.27
N GLY A 498 -4.07 -24.69 -15.66
CA GLY A 498 -3.22 -24.89 -14.48
C GLY A 498 -1.74 -25.08 -14.81
N LEU A 499 -0.88 -24.93 -13.80
CA LEU A 499 0.59 -24.98 -13.95
C LEU A 499 1.05 -26.25 -14.66
N VAL A 500 0.69 -27.41 -14.11
CA VAL A 500 1.17 -28.71 -14.57
C VAL A 500 0.70 -29.02 -15.99
N ALA A 501 -0.58 -28.81 -16.28
CA ALA A 501 -1.14 -29.09 -17.61
C ALA A 501 -0.55 -28.14 -18.67
N GLY A 502 -0.39 -26.86 -18.34
CA GLY A 502 0.22 -25.87 -19.23
C GLY A 502 1.68 -26.18 -19.53
N LEU A 503 2.49 -26.46 -18.51
CA LEU A 503 3.89 -26.84 -18.68
C LEU A 503 4.06 -28.16 -19.44
N ALA A 504 3.23 -29.17 -19.18
CA ALA A 504 3.26 -30.41 -19.93
C ALA A 504 2.94 -30.20 -21.42
N ASP A 505 1.97 -29.33 -21.74
CA ASP A 505 1.66 -28.98 -23.12
C ASP A 505 2.80 -28.21 -23.80
N ILE A 506 3.48 -27.32 -23.08
CA ILE A 506 4.68 -26.62 -23.57
C ILE A 506 5.80 -27.62 -23.87
N ALA A 507 6.04 -28.58 -22.97
CA ALA A 507 7.01 -29.65 -23.19
C ALA A 507 6.68 -30.46 -24.45
N ARG A 508 5.39 -30.76 -24.67
CA ARG A 508 4.90 -31.43 -25.89
C ARG A 508 5.11 -30.60 -27.15
N ARG A 509 4.83 -29.30 -27.12
CA ARG A 509 5.06 -28.42 -28.29
C ARG A 509 6.55 -28.34 -28.63
N ARG A 510 7.41 -28.25 -27.63
CA ARG A 510 8.87 -28.25 -27.80
C ARG A 510 9.43 -29.61 -28.24
N SER A 511 8.66 -30.69 -28.14
CA SER A 511 9.09 -32.00 -28.62
C SER A 511 8.82 -32.24 -30.10
N PHE A 512 8.08 -31.34 -30.78
CA PHE A 512 7.92 -31.43 -32.23
C PHE A 512 9.25 -31.18 -32.97
N PRO A 513 9.52 -31.91 -34.07
CA PRO A 513 10.67 -31.63 -34.92
C PRO A 513 10.69 -30.16 -35.38
N LEU A 514 11.87 -29.53 -35.40
CA LEU A 514 12.08 -28.12 -35.79
C LEU A 514 11.41 -27.08 -34.88
N ALA A 515 10.82 -27.47 -33.74
CA ALA A 515 10.24 -26.52 -32.78
C ALA A 515 11.30 -25.62 -32.10
N THR A 516 12.57 -26.02 -32.15
CA THR A 516 13.70 -25.28 -31.60
C THR A 516 14.85 -25.35 -32.60
N ASP A 517 15.53 -24.22 -32.84
CA ASP A 517 16.71 -24.20 -33.69
C ASP A 517 17.80 -25.12 -33.11
N GLU A 518 18.41 -25.93 -33.98
CA GLU A 518 19.62 -26.66 -33.65
C GLU A 518 20.79 -25.66 -33.63
N VAL A 519 21.26 -25.31 -32.44
CA VAL A 519 22.59 -24.71 -32.34
C VAL A 519 23.58 -25.76 -32.83
N ARG A 520 24.27 -25.48 -33.94
CA ARG A 520 25.40 -26.28 -34.43
C ARG A 520 26.44 -26.34 -33.32
N THR A 521 26.43 -27.43 -32.59
CA THR A 521 27.54 -27.83 -31.71
C THR A 521 28.34 -28.89 -32.45
N ASP A 522 29.65 -28.95 -32.23
CA ASP A 522 30.53 -29.97 -32.84
C ASP A 522 30.23 -31.40 -32.34
N ARG A 523 29.16 -31.60 -31.55
CA ARG A 523 28.82 -32.87 -30.91
C ARG A 523 27.33 -33.18 -31.06
N THR A 524 27.02 -34.32 -31.67
CA THR A 524 25.65 -34.81 -31.84
C THR A 524 25.29 -35.84 -30.75
N PRO A 525 24.04 -35.88 -30.27
CA PRO A 525 23.61 -36.91 -29.33
C PRO A 525 23.66 -38.29 -29.99
N SER A 526 24.05 -39.32 -29.24
CA SER A 526 24.12 -40.71 -29.73
C SER A 526 22.76 -41.26 -30.21
N VAL A 527 21.66 -40.68 -29.73
CA VAL A 527 20.29 -40.99 -30.17
C VAL A 527 19.58 -39.68 -30.48
N ARG A 528 18.97 -39.58 -31.67
CA ARG A 528 18.11 -38.43 -32.02
C ARG A 528 16.96 -38.29 -31.02
N GLY A 529 16.60 -37.06 -30.72
CA GLY A 529 15.56 -36.74 -29.75
C GLY A 529 15.20 -35.26 -29.75
N ALA A 530 14.23 -34.92 -28.91
CA ALA A 530 13.71 -33.57 -28.77
C ALA A 530 14.58 -32.70 -27.86
N ARG A 531 14.61 -31.40 -28.14
CA ARG A 531 15.19 -30.38 -27.28
C ARG A 531 14.09 -29.72 -26.46
N ILE A 532 13.78 -30.34 -25.31
CA ILE A 532 12.70 -29.86 -24.45
C ILE A 532 13.23 -28.81 -23.46
N ALA A 533 14.33 -29.09 -22.76
CA ALA A 533 14.97 -28.14 -21.85
C ALA A 533 15.47 -26.88 -22.58
N PHE A 534 15.42 -25.74 -21.89
CA PHE A 534 15.94 -24.47 -22.39
C PHE A 534 17.47 -24.41 -22.32
N GLU A 535 18.08 -23.57 -23.16
CA GLU A 535 19.54 -23.37 -23.15
C GLU A 535 20.06 -22.68 -21.90
N ARG A 536 19.33 -21.65 -21.48
CA ARG A 536 19.72 -20.72 -20.44
C ARG A 536 18.56 -20.52 -19.49
N GLY A 537 18.87 -20.11 -18.28
CA GLY A 537 17.91 -19.89 -17.20
C GLY A 537 18.58 -20.15 -15.87
N MET A 538 17.91 -19.75 -14.80
CA MET A 538 18.34 -20.11 -13.45
C MET A 538 18.13 -21.61 -13.22
N SER A 539 19.09 -22.24 -12.54
CA SER A 539 19.10 -23.70 -12.35
C SER A 539 18.61 -24.07 -10.95
N LEU A 540 17.66 -25.00 -10.88
CA LEU A 540 17.14 -25.53 -9.61
C LEU A 540 18.07 -26.59 -9.01
N ARG A 541 17.86 -26.85 -7.71
CA ARG A 541 18.37 -28.07 -7.06
C ARG A 541 17.37 -29.21 -7.25
N SER A 542 17.86 -30.45 -7.24
CA SER A 542 16.99 -31.60 -7.55
C SER A 542 15.88 -31.81 -6.52
N GLY A 543 16.04 -31.34 -5.28
CA GLY A 543 14.98 -31.39 -4.25
C GLY A 543 13.76 -30.54 -4.60
N ASP A 544 13.94 -29.42 -5.32
CA ASP A 544 12.80 -28.60 -5.78
C ASP A 544 12.03 -29.33 -6.90
N ILE A 545 12.72 -30.04 -7.80
CA ILE A 545 12.06 -30.87 -8.81
C ILE A 545 11.36 -32.07 -8.16
N GLN A 546 11.98 -32.70 -7.16
CA GLN A 546 11.36 -33.80 -6.43
C GLN A 546 10.01 -33.36 -5.83
N ALA A 547 10.00 -32.24 -5.09
CA ALA A 547 8.77 -31.69 -4.53
C ALA A 547 7.74 -31.33 -5.62
N PHE A 548 8.19 -30.79 -6.77
CA PHE A 548 7.32 -30.53 -7.91
C PHE A 548 6.68 -31.81 -8.45
N VAL A 549 7.41 -32.91 -8.65
CA VAL A 549 6.84 -34.15 -9.21
C VAL A 549 5.98 -34.91 -8.21
N GLU A 550 6.24 -34.74 -6.91
CA GLU A 550 5.45 -35.29 -5.80
C GLU A 550 4.14 -34.52 -5.57
N GLY A 551 3.99 -33.32 -6.16
CA GLY A 551 2.84 -32.45 -5.87
C GLY A 551 2.91 -31.77 -4.50
N ALA A 552 4.10 -31.67 -3.92
CA ALA A 552 4.37 -31.03 -2.64
C ALA A 552 4.68 -29.53 -2.78
N ILE A 553 4.00 -28.87 -3.73
CA ILE A 553 4.08 -27.42 -3.97
C ILE A 553 2.66 -26.85 -4.17
N ASP A 554 2.52 -25.56 -3.94
CA ASP A 554 1.31 -24.83 -4.35
C ASP A 554 1.37 -24.50 -5.86
N ASP A 555 0.68 -25.29 -6.67
CA ASP A 555 0.58 -25.09 -8.12
C ASP A 555 -0.05 -23.74 -8.49
N GLU A 556 -1.05 -23.27 -7.73
CA GLU A 556 -1.74 -22.00 -8.01
C GLU A 556 -0.82 -20.82 -7.73
N ARG A 557 -0.15 -20.82 -6.57
CA ARG A 557 0.84 -19.80 -6.22
C ARG A 557 2.03 -19.81 -7.16
N THR A 558 2.54 -20.98 -7.54
CA THR A 558 3.67 -21.09 -8.48
C THR A 558 3.29 -20.58 -9.88
N ALA A 559 2.09 -20.88 -10.37
CA ALA A 559 1.58 -20.31 -11.62
C ALA A 559 1.44 -18.78 -11.53
N ALA A 560 0.88 -18.29 -10.43
CA ALA A 560 0.74 -16.86 -10.17
C ALA A 560 2.10 -16.15 -10.15
N LEU A 561 3.09 -16.67 -9.43
CA LEU A 561 4.44 -16.13 -9.40
C LEU A 561 5.10 -16.16 -10.78
N THR A 562 4.98 -17.28 -11.50
CA THR A 562 5.52 -17.40 -12.87
C THR A 562 4.93 -16.34 -13.79
N LEU A 563 3.61 -16.14 -13.77
CA LEU A 563 2.96 -15.12 -14.58
C LEU A 563 3.32 -13.70 -14.12
N GLY A 564 3.39 -13.45 -12.82
CA GLY A 564 3.79 -12.15 -12.27
C GLY A 564 5.23 -11.77 -12.61
N LEU A 565 6.17 -12.70 -12.48
CA LEU A 565 7.59 -12.47 -12.76
C LEU A 565 7.91 -12.49 -14.26
N SER A 566 6.98 -12.94 -15.13
CA SER A 566 7.18 -12.97 -16.58
C SER A 566 7.27 -11.58 -17.24
N CYS A 567 6.77 -10.53 -16.58
CA CYS A 567 6.91 -9.15 -17.06
C CYS A 567 8.18 -8.46 -16.55
N VAL A 568 9.04 -9.17 -15.83
CA VAL A 568 10.33 -8.62 -15.39
C VAL A 568 11.39 -8.85 -16.47
N ASP A 569 12.19 -7.82 -16.73
CA ASP A 569 13.31 -7.89 -17.64
C ASP A 569 14.53 -8.54 -16.95
N TRP A 570 14.70 -9.83 -17.24
CA TRP A 570 15.76 -10.66 -16.69
C TRP A 570 17.06 -10.65 -17.53
N ARG A 571 17.16 -9.80 -18.59
CA ARG A 571 18.31 -9.78 -19.53
C ARG A 571 19.67 -9.69 -18.85
N TYR A 572 19.75 -8.97 -17.73
CA TYR A 572 20.99 -8.73 -16.98
C TYR A 572 21.15 -9.63 -15.75
N THR A 573 20.38 -10.72 -15.67
CA THR A 573 20.58 -11.74 -14.64
C THR A 573 21.39 -12.91 -15.18
N GLY A 574 22.39 -13.34 -14.40
CA GLY A 574 23.19 -14.51 -14.74
C GLY A 574 22.34 -15.78 -14.74
N GLY A 575 22.81 -16.84 -15.40
CA GLY A 575 22.26 -18.20 -15.27
C GLY A 575 22.65 -18.81 -13.91
N GLU A 576 22.27 -18.14 -12.82
CA GLU A 576 22.68 -18.49 -11.47
C GLU A 576 22.07 -19.82 -11.02
N ASN A 577 22.78 -20.51 -10.12
CA ASN A 577 22.24 -21.68 -9.44
C ASN A 577 21.42 -21.20 -8.25
N LEU A 578 20.12 -21.49 -8.27
CA LEU A 578 19.25 -21.20 -7.14
C LEU A 578 19.65 -22.07 -5.94
N PRO A 579 19.49 -21.56 -4.71
CA PRO A 579 19.70 -22.35 -3.50
C PRO A 579 18.67 -23.49 -3.42
N GLY A 580 18.85 -24.40 -2.45
CA GLY A 580 17.92 -25.51 -2.26
C GLY A 580 18.65 -26.79 -1.85
N THR A 581 17.87 -27.86 -1.68
CA THR A 581 18.37 -29.17 -1.25
C THR A 581 18.51 -30.13 -2.41
N THR A 582 19.41 -31.10 -2.28
CA THR A 582 19.47 -32.24 -3.21
C THR A 582 18.34 -33.21 -2.86
N SER A 583 17.71 -33.77 -3.89
CA SER A 583 16.67 -34.78 -3.77
C SER A 583 17.16 -36.05 -3.08
N ALA A 584 16.25 -36.74 -2.40
CA ALA A 584 16.45 -38.13 -2.02
C ALA A 584 16.59 -39.00 -3.29
N SER A 585 17.18 -40.20 -3.14
CA SER A 585 17.28 -41.13 -4.28
C SER A 585 15.90 -41.63 -4.66
N ALA A 586 15.53 -41.40 -5.92
CA ALA A 586 14.30 -41.88 -6.51
C ALA A 586 14.62 -42.27 -7.96
N PRO A 587 14.87 -43.57 -8.25
CA PRO A 587 15.41 -44.00 -9.54
C PRO A 587 14.61 -43.51 -10.76
N ALA A 588 13.28 -43.42 -10.65
CA ALA A 588 12.44 -42.87 -11.71
C ALA A 588 12.73 -41.38 -11.99
N LEU A 589 12.84 -40.56 -10.94
CA LEU A 589 13.16 -39.14 -11.06
C LEU A 589 14.63 -38.96 -11.50
N ASP A 590 15.55 -39.70 -10.90
CA ASP A 590 16.98 -39.64 -11.22
C ASP A 590 17.25 -39.92 -12.71
N LEU A 591 16.52 -40.87 -13.32
CA LEU A 591 16.57 -41.12 -14.76
C LEU A 591 16.08 -39.91 -15.58
N VAL A 592 14.99 -39.25 -15.16
CA VAL A 592 14.42 -38.08 -15.87
C VAL A 592 15.34 -36.87 -15.76
N LEU A 593 15.94 -36.62 -14.58
CA LEU A 593 16.84 -35.49 -14.31
C LEU A 593 18.06 -35.42 -15.27
N LEU A 594 18.49 -36.55 -15.82
CA LEU A 594 19.57 -36.59 -16.81
C LEU A 594 19.22 -35.88 -18.12
N PHE A 595 17.91 -35.75 -18.41
CA PHE A 595 17.38 -35.18 -19.65
C PHE A 595 16.84 -33.75 -19.50
N THR A 596 16.92 -33.17 -18.29
CA THR A 596 16.39 -31.82 -18.01
C THR A 596 17.44 -30.71 -18.21
N GLY A 597 18.47 -30.96 -19.04
CA GLY A 597 19.51 -29.97 -19.34
C GLY A 597 19.91 -29.99 -20.81
N ALA A 598 20.17 -28.82 -21.38
CA ALA A 598 20.57 -28.68 -22.78
C ALA A 598 22.07 -28.91 -23.01
N ALA A 599 22.90 -28.74 -21.98
CA ALA A 599 24.36 -28.87 -22.03
C ALA A 599 24.83 -30.33 -21.81
N PRO A 600 25.96 -30.72 -22.43
CA PRO A 600 26.63 -31.98 -22.13
C PRO A 600 26.92 -32.14 -20.63
N LEU A 601 26.85 -33.38 -20.14
CA LEU A 601 27.16 -33.72 -18.75
C LEU A 601 28.49 -34.48 -18.70
N ASP A 602 29.53 -33.83 -18.20
CA ASP A 602 30.83 -34.47 -18.02
C ASP A 602 30.86 -35.35 -16.75
N TYR A 603 31.39 -36.56 -16.91
CA TYR A 603 31.53 -37.58 -15.87
C TYR A 603 32.77 -38.45 -16.12
N VAL A 604 33.25 -39.14 -15.08
CA VAL A 604 34.34 -40.11 -15.19
C VAL A 604 33.74 -41.52 -15.25
N ASN A 605 34.15 -42.34 -16.20
CA ASN A 605 33.69 -43.73 -16.28
C ASN A 605 34.44 -44.62 -15.27
N THR A 606 34.07 -45.90 -15.17
CA THR A 606 34.75 -46.87 -14.28
C THR A 606 36.22 -47.09 -14.61
N ASP A 607 36.62 -46.75 -15.82
CA ASP A 607 37.95 -46.98 -16.38
C ASP A 607 38.84 -45.73 -16.14
N GLY A 608 38.35 -44.71 -15.41
CA GLY A 608 39.07 -43.48 -15.08
C GLY A 608 39.06 -42.43 -16.20
N GLU A 609 38.37 -42.67 -17.31
CA GLU A 609 38.34 -41.77 -18.45
C GLU A 609 37.25 -40.71 -18.31
N SER A 610 37.60 -39.47 -18.64
CA SER A 610 36.64 -38.36 -18.78
C SER A 610 35.75 -38.57 -20.01
N ARG A 611 34.44 -38.67 -19.78
CA ARG A 611 33.41 -38.82 -20.80
C ARG A 611 32.42 -37.67 -20.73
N SER A 612 31.77 -37.35 -21.86
CA SER A 612 30.76 -36.30 -21.96
C SER A 612 29.45 -36.91 -22.44
N LEU A 613 28.42 -36.86 -21.59
CA LEU A 613 27.11 -37.43 -21.87
C LEU A 613 26.19 -36.38 -22.52
N ILE A 614 25.78 -36.64 -23.76
CA ILE A 614 24.79 -35.83 -24.48
C ILE A 614 23.59 -36.71 -24.80
N VAL A 615 22.50 -36.52 -24.05
CA VAL A 615 21.25 -37.28 -24.21
C VAL A 615 20.07 -36.34 -24.43
N ARG A 616 19.10 -36.81 -25.23
CA ARG A 616 17.87 -36.08 -25.55
C ARG A 616 16.64 -36.95 -25.26
N PRO A 617 15.57 -36.39 -24.68
CA PRO A 617 14.26 -37.03 -24.62
C PRO A 617 13.81 -37.56 -25.99
N GLY A 618 13.01 -38.61 -26.04
CA GLY A 618 12.28 -38.96 -27.26
C GLY A 618 11.26 -37.88 -27.63
N HIS A 619 10.99 -37.71 -28.92
CA HIS A 619 9.99 -36.73 -29.40
C HIS A 619 8.58 -37.02 -28.88
N ASP A 620 8.27 -38.28 -28.58
CA ASP A 620 7.00 -38.74 -28.06
C ASP A 620 6.92 -38.76 -26.52
N TRP A 621 8.02 -38.46 -25.81
CA TRP A 621 8.07 -38.52 -24.35
C TRP A 621 6.98 -37.67 -23.70
N PRO A 622 6.80 -36.36 -24.00
CA PRO A 622 5.76 -35.58 -23.36
C PRO A 622 4.35 -36.12 -23.63
N SER A 623 4.05 -36.53 -24.86
CA SER A 623 2.73 -37.10 -25.20
C SER A 623 2.46 -38.40 -24.45
N ARG A 624 3.46 -39.29 -24.33
CA ARG A 624 3.36 -40.54 -23.57
C ARG A 624 3.20 -40.28 -22.07
N LEU A 625 3.98 -39.34 -21.53
CA LEU A 625 3.90 -38.92 -20.14
C LEU A 625 2.53 -38.32 -19.81
N ILE A 626 2.00 -37.43 -20.65
CA ILE A 626 0.64 -36.86 -20.52
C ILE A 626 -0.44 -37.95 -20.54
N ALA A 627 -0.24 -39.02 -21.33
CA ALA A 627 -1.12 -40.18 -21.41
C ALA A 627 -0.90 -41.21 -20.28
N GLY A 628 -0.04 -40.92 -19.29
CA GLY A 628 0.23 -41.80 -18.14
C GLY A 628 1.18 -42.98 -18.43
N GLN A 629 1.80 -43.02 -19.60
CA GLN A 629 2.72 -44.10 -20.02
C GLN A 629 4.13 -43.91 -19.45
N VAL A 630 4.25 -43.66 -18.14
CA VAL A 630 5.51 -43.32 -17.46
C VAL A 630 6.54 -44.45 -17.58
N GLY A 631 6.12 -45.71 -17.39
CA GLY A 631 7.02 -46.87 -17.48
C GLY A 631 7.71 -47.00 -18.85
N ALA A 632 7.00 -46.74 -19.94
CA ALA A 632 7.56 -46.80 -21.29
C ALA A 632 8.65 -45.74 -21.50
N VAL A 633 8.48 -44.55 -20.91
CA VAL A 633 9.45 -43.46 -20.99
C VAL A 633 10.70 -43.75 -20.15
N LEU A 634 10.54 -44.34 -18.96
CA LEU A 634 11.68 -44.76 -18.12
C LEU A 634 12.48 -45.91 -18.74
N GLN A 635 11.83 -46.81 -19.48
CA GLN A 635 12.52 -47.83 -20.25
C GLN A 635 13.31 -47.21 -21.40
N ASP A 636 12.73 -46.25 -22.13
CA ASP A 636 13.43 -45.55 -23.21
C ASP A 636 14.59 -44.68 -22.68
N SER A 637 14.44 -44.04 -21.52
CA SER A 637 15.52 -43.26 -20.88
C SER A 637 16.73 -44.15 -20.56
N SER A 638 16.48 -45.31 -19.95
CA SER A 638 17.51 -46.31 -19.66
C SER A 638 18.19 -46.82 -20.93
N ARG A 639 17.41 -47.08 -21.99
CA ARG A 639 17.91 -47.51 -23.30
C ARG A 639 18.81 -46.46 -23.92
N ARG A 640 18.41 -45.18 -23.91
CA ARG A 640 19.20 -44.07 -24.46
C ARG A 640 20.54 -43.90 -23.74
N LEU A 641 20.56 -44.04 -22.40
CA LEU A 641 21.80 -43.97 -21.62
C LEU A 641 22.76 -45.11 -21.98
N ARG A 642 22.26 -46.34 -22.18
CA ARG A 642 23.09 -47.47 -22.63
C ARG A 642 23.66 -47.25 -24.03
N ILE A 643 22.85 -46.73 -24.96
CA ILE A 643 23.32 -46.38 -26.32
C ILE A 643 24.38 -45.27 -26.27
N ALA A 644 24.25 -44.33 -25.33
CA ALA A 644 25.24 -43.29 -25.08
C ALA A 644 26.50 -43.78 -24.33
N GLY A 645 26.64 -45.10 -24.13
CA GLY A 645 27.84 -45.72 -23.55
C GLY A 645 27.87 -45.80 -22.02
N VAL A 646 26.78 -45.45 -21.33
CA VAL A 646 26.70 -45.57 -19.86
C VAL A 646 26.47 -47.04 -19.47
N ARG A 647 27.35 -47.60 -18.64
CA ARG A 647 27.29 -49.00 -18.18
C ARG A 647 26.35 -49.16 -16.97
N HIS A 648 25.74 -50.35 -16.84
CA HIS A 648 24.93 -50.76 -15.69
C HIS A 648 23.79 -49.81 -15.30
N VAL A 649 23.09 -49.25 -16.30
CA VAL A 649 21.94 -48.36 -16.06
C VAL A 649 20.76 -49.14 -15.48
N VAL A 650 20.23 -48.68 -14.34
CA VAL A 650 19.05 -49.21 -13.65
C VAL A 650 17.83 -49.20 -14.60
N SER A 651 17.05 -50.28 -14.59
CA SER A 651 15.79 -50.36 -15.33
C SER A 651 14.60 -50.15 -14.38
N VAL A 652 13.86 -49.07 -14.57
CA VAL A 652 12.64 -48.78 -13.79
C VAL A 652 11.41 -49.10 -14.63
N ARG A 653 10.54 -50.00 -14.14
CA ARG A 653 9.35 -50.48 -14.90
C ARG A 653 8.14 -49.55 -14.80
N GLY A 654 8.07 -48.71 -13.78
CA GLY A 654 6.96 -47.79 -13.55
C GLY A 654 7.26 -46.86 -12.39
N SER A 655 6.39 -45.87 -12.19
CA SER A 655 6.47 -44.92 -11.09
C SER A 655 5.05 -44.51 -10.68
N ALA A 656 4.87 -44.16 -9.41
CA ALA A 656 3.63 -43.56 -8.91
C ALA A 656 3.52 -42.06 -9.23
N PHE A 657 4.58 -41.43 -9.74
CA PHE A 657 4.57 -40.01 -10.09
C PHE A 657 3.63 -39.70 -11.25
N ASP A 658 2.97 -38.55 -11.18
CA ASP A 658 2.11 -38.04 -12.25
C ASP A 658 2.94 -37.80 -13.52
N GLY A 659 2.56 -38.47 -14.61
CA GLY A 659 3.20 -38.32 -15.90
C GLY A 659 3.17 -36.88 -16.42
N ARG A 660 2.13 -36.09 -16.16
CA ARG A 660 2.09 -34.67 -16.56
C ARG A 660 3.15 -33.85 -15.83
N ARG A 661 3.39 -34.11 -14.54
CA ARG A 661 4.47 -33.46 -13.78
C ARG A 661 5.84 -33.88 -14.30
N PHE A 662 6.03 -35.14 -14.70
CA PHE A 662 7.26 -35.54 -15.39
C PHE A 662 7.44 -34.85 -16.75
N ALA A 663 6.38 -34.68 -17.54
CA ALA A 663 6.46 -33.95 -18.80
C ALA A 663 6.86 -32.49 -18.56
N ALA A 664 6.26 -31.84 -17.56
CA ALA A 664 6.61 -30.48 -17.15
C ALA A 664 8.05 -30.36 -16.61
N ALA A 665 8.53 -31.34 -15.83
CA ALA A 665 9.88 -31.35 -15.27
C ALA A 665 10.98 -31.34 -16.34
N LEU A 666 10.69 -31.82 -17.57
CA LEU A 666 11.64 -31.76 -18.70
C LEU A 666 11.98 -30.33 -19.14
N LEU A 667 11.18 -29.33 -18.75
CA LEU A 667 11.44 -27.91 -18.99
C LEU A 667 12.37 -27.28 -17.95
N LEU A 668 12.51 -27.90 -16.77
CA LEU A 668 13.21 -27.32 -15.63
C LEU A 668 14.70 -27.64 -15.66
N THR A 669 15.54 -26.61 -15.79
CA THR A 669 16.99 -26.78 -15.73
C THR A 669 17.45 -27.03 -14.29
N ILE A 670 18.31 -28.03 -14.08
CA ILE A 670 18.93 -28.30 -12.78
C ILE A 670 20.44 -28.12 -12.79
N LYS A 671 20.98 -27.86 -11.59
CA LYS A 671 22.41 -27.75 -11.36
C LYS A 671 23.16 -28.99 -11.84
N THR A 672 24.27 -28.79 -12.55
CA THR A 672 25.09 -29.87 -13.12
C THR A 672 25.55 -30.89 -12.07
N SER A 673 25.85 -30.45 -10.84
CA SER A 673 26.21 -31.35 -9.74
C SER A 673 25.10 -32.33 -9.38
N ASP A 674 23.84 -31.88 -9.41
CA ASP A 674 22.68 -32.73 -9.11
C ASP A 674 22.39 -33.70 -10.26
N ARG A 675 22.63 -33.29 -11.53
CA ARG A 675 22.60 -34.21 -12.69
C ARG A 675 23.65 -35.32 -12.57
N ARG A 676 24.87 -34.96 -12.15
CA ARG A 676 25.95 -35.92 -11.93
C ARG A 676 25.61 -36.87 -10.78
N ALA A 677 25.07 -36.34 -9.68
CA ALA A 677 24.61 -37.16 -8.57
C ALA A 677 23.48 -38.13 -9.01
N ALA A 678 22.52 -37.66 -9.81
CA ALA A 678 21.49 -38.52 -10.39
C ALA A 678 22.10 -39.63 -11.26
N LEU A 679 23.10 -39.32 -12.09
CA LEU A 679 23.82 -40.32 -12.90
C LEU A 679 24.44 -41.40 -12.01
N SER A 680 25.14 -41.01 -10.94
CA SER A 680 25.76 -41.96 -10.00
C SER A 680 24.75 -42.82 -9.22
N ARG A 681 23.49 -42.39 -9.11
CA ARG A 681 22.43 -43.17 -8.45
C ARG A 681 21.77 -44.20 -9.38
N VAL A 682 21.85 -44.01 -10.70
CA VAL A 682 21.18 -44.87 -11.69
C VAL A 682 22.13 -45.62 -12.60
N ALA A 683 23.44 -45.39 -12.50
CA ALA A 683 24.46 -46.06 -13.29
C ALA A 683 25.77 -46.18 -12.51
N VAL A 684 26.63 -47.09 -12.95
CA VAL A 684 27.98 -47.24 -12.39
C VAL A 684 28.92 -46.27 -13.11
N VAL A 685 29.41 -45.28 -12.38
CA VAL A 685 30.37 -44.27 -12.84
C VAL A 685 31.56 -44.21 -11.89
N GLY A 686 32.72 -43.75 -12.38
CA GLY A 686 33.93 -43.61 -11.58
C GLY A 686 33.82 -42.43 -10.59
N SER A 687 34.55 -42.52 -9.48
CA SER A 687 34.67 -41.44 -8.50
C SER A 687 35.73 -40.42 -8.95
N HIS A 688 35.40 -39.13 -8.95
CA HIS A 688 36.42 -38.08 -8.98
C HIS A 688 37.21 -38.12 -7.66
N GLN A 689 38.44 -38.64 -7.67
CA GLN A 689 39.42 -38.24 -6.67
C GLN A 689 39.91 -36.84 -7.06
N THR A 690 39.59 -35.84 -6.25
CA THR A 690 40.27 -34.56 -6.32
C THR A 690 41.64 -34.77 -5.70
N GLU A 691 42.69 -34.85 -6.51
CA GLU A 691 44.07 -34.75 -6.00
C GLU A 691 44.21 -33.39 -5.32
N LEU A 692 44.25 -33.41 -3.98
CA LEU A 692 44.84 -32.34 -3.20
C LEU A 692 46.31 -32.29 -3.60
N VAL A 693 46.68 -31.32 -4.43
CA VAL A 693 48.09 -30.97 -4.66
C VAL A 693 48.65 -30.54 -3.30
N GLN A 694 49.36 -31.46 -2.64
CA GLN A 694 50.29 -31.10 -1.58
C GLN A 694 51.38 -30.24 -2.20
N GLU A 695 51.44 -28.97 -1.79
CA GLU A 695 52.66 -28.19 -1.88
C GLU A 695 53.78 -28.98 -1.19
N VAL A 696 54.67 -29.54 -2.00
CA VAL A 696 55.94 -30.07 -1.52
C VAL A 696 56.84 -28.87 -1.28
N ILE A 697 57.07 -28.59 0.00
CA ILE A 697 58.22 -27.80 0.46
C ILE A 697 59.49 -28.55 0.04
N THR A 698 60.25 -27.95 -0.89
CA THR A 698 61.72 -27.94 -0.91
C THR A 698 62.18 -26.71 -1.65
#